data_AF-A0A9Q9F9T7-F1
#
_entry.id   AF-A0A9Q9F9T7-F1
#
_cell.length_a   1.000
_cell.length_b   1.000
_cell.length_c   1.000
_cell.angle_alpha   90.00
_cell.angle_beta   90.00
_cell.angle_gamma   90.00
#
_symmetry.space_group_name_H-M   'P 1'
#
loop_
_entity.id
_entity.type
_entity.pdbx_description
1 polymer ?
#
loop_
_entity_poly.entity_id
_entity_poly.type
_entity_poly.pdbx_seq_one_letter_code
_entity_poly.pdbx_strand_id
1 'polypeptide(L)'
;MNEADALLREIRIDWETLITEDFNPLKQALKNRNSSVEASNFRNLFHKVEKVMEEIIERNYKGFSDSVLSYMESYHLNRKCHDNIQEIFRATKELSEMKIEVKDMVKEYSDVRVFKAKEEICLALLEVRKNFSEFCEIRDGIENDMKRGVEDRQMSSKLLEASKKIRAVYDLIDENGLGGMECIKRFRSEVDSEAEDIMRLVFRRINRFAFYNECEYQDDFRCVVVLNVLQNLEKYQIDSLEKEYFKVVESTIEEVEKSKEENQAEVLAKMVMGRTKTIIRNFRMLFEMADASFDGLCKKSKNFFEEEELPLRIYSPKCQETVEAAVNKIIRKFIMKYIEDPEKQCYEEMFWAENFVDDIDYGSVFESKYLIHEKMTRPTQLQASFSGSFTRILSSGIDLVIYMERYAINSEMKQYLRKILDERYVKEKESRIEKQIICLFNGEEWHRNDYLSYRLSFYSRYVDLVENFSSHPEFCNISIISEFLDNFLEKKFDVHFRGMFKSDIIKDCLSSGHTDEEAAASFKNSLLVRDMDRNSLFFQKQYYENMFFSLETLRDINKPIGGKRLESLYSSALIRSKFQVVLEILYFFDLFYREGNYANKNDYYLHKILGVVEDVYGSASYLGIECEYFGFMFECLNFYIQNNVARLNVRSTEELKCFLEKVKLLDEILGFINEEDSLKEAVRFIEDAISGDFRGRNGKVLSNKLAGK
;
A
#
# COMPACT_ATOMS: atom_id res chain seq x y z
N MET A 1 -0.70 -38.11 -139.14
CA MET A 1 0.48 -39.00 -139.00
C MET A 1 0.61 -40.04 -140.11
N ASN A 2 -0.45 -40.51 -140.81
CA ASN A 2 -0.31 -41.45 -141.94
C ASN A 2 0.03 -40.82 -143.31
N GLU A 3 -0.23 -39.52 -143.53
CA GLU A 3 0.15 -38.83 -144.78
C GLU A 3 1.62 -38.45 -144.83
N ALA A 4 2.24 -38.14 -143.68
CA ALA A 4 3.65 -37.78 -143.61
C ALA A 4 4.58 -38.96 -143.96
N ASP A 5 4.25 -40.17 -143.51
CA ASP A 5 5.04 -41.37 -143.81
C ASP A 5 4.87 -41.86 -145.26
N ALA A 6 3.69 -41.66 -145.86
CA ALA A 6 3.47 -41.94 -147.28
C ALA A 6 4.26 -40.96 -148.17
N LEU A 7 4.24 -39.66 -147.83
CA LEU A 7 4.99 -38.63 -148.54
C LEU A 7 6.51 -38.81 -148.35
N LEU A 8 6.98 -39.23 -147.17
CA LEU A 8 8.39 -39.52 -146.91
C LEU A 8 8.90 -40.71 -147.74
N ARG A 9 8.07 -41.73 -147.99
CA ARG A 9 8.43 -42.84 -148.88
C ARG A 9 8.45 -42.43 -150.35
N GLU A 10 7.52 -41.60 -150.78
CA GLU A 10 7.47 -41.06 -152.16
C GLU A 10 8.66 -40.13 -152.42
N ILE A 11 8.99 -39.24 -151.47
CA ILE A 11 10.18 -38.37 -151.51
C ILE A 11 11.48 -39.20 -151.50
N ARG A 12 11.51 -40.35 -150.82
CA ARG A 12 12.69 -41.23 -150.78
C ARG A 12 12.93 -41.97 -152.11
N ILE A 13 11.88 -42.43 -152.78
CA ILE A 13 11.97 -43.08 -154.11
C ILE A 13 12.44 -42.05 -155.16
N ASP A 14 11.94 -40.82 -155.10
CA ASP A 14 12.36 -39.76 -156.03
C ASP A 14 13.78 -39.24 -155.72
N TRP A 15 14.21 -39.22 -154.45
CA TRP A 15 15.58 -38.90 -154.06
C TRP A 15 16.59 -39.98 -154.44
N GLU A 16 16.28 -41.27 -154.29
CA GLU A 16 17.19 -42.38 -154.66
C GLU A 16 17.40 -42.45 -156.19
N THR A 17 16.46 -41.95 -156.99
CA THR A 17 16.61 -41.85 -158.47
C THR A 17 17.47 -40.65 -158.90
N LEU A 18 17.57 -39.60 -158.07
CA LEU A 18 18.28 -38.35 -158.36
C LEU A 18 19.75 -38.34 -157.91
N ILE A 19 20.20 -39.34 -157.14
CA ILE A 19 21.58 -39.47 -156.65
C ILE A 19 22.33 -40.57 -157.44
N THR A 20 22.58 -40.31 -158.73
CA THR A 20 23.72 -40.92 -159.44
C THR A 20 24.67 -39.80 -159.87
N GLU A 21 25.98 -40.08 -159.80
CA GLU A 21 27.03 -39.23 -159.20
C GLU A 21 27.45 -37.92 -159.90
N ASP A 22 26.71 -37.39 -160.87
CA ASP A 22 27.16 -36.21 -161.65
C ASP A 22 26.14 -35.05 -161.73
N PHE A 23 25.31 -34.90 -160.69
CA PHE A 23 24.29 -33.85 -160.67
C PHE A 23 24.77 -32.55 -160.00
N ASN A 24 25.00 -31.51 -160.81
CA ASN A 24 25.29 -30.14 -160.34
C ASN A 24 24.05 -29.23 -160.50
N PRO A 25 23.35 -28.88 -159.41
CA PRO A 25 22.08 -28.14 -159.45
C PRO A 25 22.19 -26.70 -160.00
N LEU A 26 23.38 -26.08 -159.97
CA LEU A 26 23.61 -24.75 -160.56
C LEU A 26 23.62 -24.79 -162.10
N LYS A 27 23.99 -25.91 -162.72
CA LYS A 27 23.98 -26.09 -164.18
C LYS A 27 22.57 -26.22 -164.76
N GLN A 28 21.61 -26.73 -163.97
CA GLN A 28 20.23 -26.94 -164.41
C GLN A 28 19.36 -25.68 -164.21
N ALA A 29 19.59 -24.92 -163.13
CA ALA A 29 18.96 -23.62 -162.92
C ALA A 29 19.29 -22.61 -164.05
N LEU A 30 20.50 -22.69 -164.64
CA LEU A 30 20.91 -21.86 -165.78
C LEU A 30 20.35 -22.32 -167.14
N LYS A 31 19.83 -23.56 -167.26
CA LYS A 31 19.32 -24.13 -168.51
C LYS A 31 17.81 -23.99 -168.73
N ASN A 32 17.04 -23.57 -167.73
CA ASN A 32 15.60 -23.38 -167.87
C ASN A 32 15.25 -21.98 -168.38
N ARG A 33 15.53 -21.72 -169.67
CA ARG A 33 14.74 -20.77 -170.47
C ARG A 33 13.75 -21.55 -171.33
N ASN A 34 12.47 -21.34 -171.01
CA ASN A 34 11.25 -21.67 -171.76
C ASN A 34 10.70 -23.11 -171.66
N SER A 35 9.54 -23.15 -170.99
CA SER A 35 8.37 -24.02 -171.21
C SER A 35 8.57 -25.53 -171.24
N SER A 36 8.49 -26.16 -170.05
CA SER A 36 7.98 -27.52 -169.89
C SER A 36 7.17 -27.63 -168.58
N VAL A 37 6.31 -28.64 -168.53
CA VAL A 37 5.39 -29.01 -167.45
C VAL A 37 6.12 -29.31 -166.11
N GLU A 38 7.44 -29.51 -166.15
CA GLU A 38 8.30 -29.84 -165.00
C GLU A 38 8.46 -28.67 -164.01
N ALA A 39 8.33 -27.41 -164.46
CA ALA A 39 8.41 -26.23 -163.60
C ALA A 39 7.21 -26.11 -162.64
N SER A 40 6.05 -26.67 -163.00
CA SER A 40 4.84 -26.66 -162.16
C SER A 40 4.97 -27.62 -160.98
N ASN A 41 5.57 -28.79 -161.19
CA ASN A 41 5.74 -29.79 -160.13
C ASN A 41 6.76 -29.34 -159.08
N PHE A 42 7.87 -28.73 -159.49
CA PHE A 42 8.85 -28.16 -158.56
C PHE A 42 8.23 -27.06 -157.68
N ARG A 43 7.39 -26.19 -158.26
CA ARG A 43 6.75 -25.08 -157.55
C ARG A 43 5.75 -25.54 -156.48
N ASN A 44 4.97 -26.60 -156.78
CA ASN A 44 4.04 -27.18 -155.81
C ASN A 44 4.77 -27.88 -154.64
N LEU A 45 5.92 -28.51 -154.91
CA LEU A 45 6.72 -29.16 -153.88
C LEU A 45 7.38 -28.14 -152.96
N PHE A 46 7.87 -27.03 -153.53
CA PHE A 46 8.45 -25.91 -152.77
C PHE A 46 7.44 -25.29 -151.79
N HIS A 47 6.21 -25.00 -152.24
CA HIS A 47 5.18 -24.43 -151.35
C HIS A 47 4.75 -25.37 -150.23
N LYS A 48 4.75 -26.69 -150.45
CA LYS A 48 4.45 -27.66 -149.37
C LYS A 48 5.55 -27.69 -148.30
N VAL A 49 6.82 -27.60 -148.71
CA VAL A 49 7.97 -27.56 -147.78
C VAL A 49 7.98 -26.25 -146.99
N GLU A 50 7.73 -25.13 -147.66
CA GLU A 50 7.67 -23.80 -147.05
C GLU A 50 6.65 -23.74 -145.91
N LYS A 51 5.42 -24.24 -146.17
CA LYS A 51 4.34 -24.24 -145.17
C LYS A 51 4.66 -25.07 -143.92
N VAL A 52 5.32 -26.22 -144.07
CA VAL A 52 5.69 -27.07 -142.93
C VAL A 52 6.84 -26.46 -142.14
N MET A 53 7.80 -25.80 -142.81
CA MET A 53 8.88 -25.10 -142.10
C MET A 53 8.36 -23.91 -141.28
N GLU A 54 7.40 -23.14 -141.79
CA GLU A 54 6.76 -22.05 -141.03
C GLU A 54 6.09 -22.56 -139.75
N GLU A 55 5.33 -23.67 -139.83
CA GLU A 55 4.67 -24.26 -138.65
C GLU A 55 5.67 -24.75 -137.58
N ILE A 56 6.83 -25.28 -137.99
CA ILE A 56 7.88 -25.72 -137.05
C ILE A 56 8.58 -24.52 -136.41
N ILE A 57 8.87 -23.47 -137.19
CA ILE A 57 9.54 -22.26 -136.71
C ILE A 57 8.64 -21.54 -135.70
N GLU A 58 7.34 -21.36 -135.98
CA GLU A 58 6.42 -20.73 -135.04
C GLU A 58 6.31 -21.47 -133.71
N ARG A 59 6.21 -22.81 -133.73
CA ARG A 59 6.12 -23.61 -132.49
C ARG A 59 7.39 -23.53 -131.65
N ASN A 60 8.57 -23.63 -132.25
CA ASN A 60 9.84 -23.63 -131.52
C ASN A 60 10.23 -22.23 -131.02
N TYR A 61 9.92 -21.17 -131.78
CA TYR A 61 10.18 -19.79 -131.35
C TYR A 61 9.37 -19.41 -130.11
N LYS A 62 8.11 -19.88 -130.02
CA LYS A 62 7.26 -19.66 -128.84
C LYS A 62 7.83 -20.32 -127.58
N GLY A 63 8.29 -21.57 -127.67
CA GLY A 63 8.91 -22.26 -126.54
C GLY A 63 10.23 -21.64 -126.05
N PHE A 64 11.04 -21.09 -126.97
CA PHE A 64 12.25 -20.34 -126.61
C PHE A 64 11.92 -19.01 -125.92
N SER A 65 10.93 -18.27 -126.43
CA SER A 65 10.47 -17.00 -125.84
C SER A 65 10.00 -17.19 -124.40
N ASP A 66 9.21 -18.23 -124.12
CA ASP A 66 8.69 -18.51 -122.77
C ASP A 66 9.82 -18.88 -121.79
N SER A 67 10.84 -19.59 -122.26
CA SER A 67 12.01 -19.97 -121.45
C SER A 67 12.88 -18.76 -121.08
N VAL A 68 13.06 -17.82 -122.01
CA VAL A 68 13.81 -16.57 -121.76
C VAL A 68 13.07 -15.67 -120.77
N LEU A 69 11.74 -15.59 -120.85
CA LEU A 69 10.93 -14.84 -119.88
C LEU A 69 11.07 -15.40 -118.46
N SER A 70 11.02 -16.73 -118.30
CA SER A 70 11.22 -17.37 -117.00
C SER A 70 12.62 -17.11 -116.43
N TYR A 71 13.65 -17.14 -117.28
CA TYR A 71 15.02 -16.80 -116.87
C TYR A 71 15.14 -15.34 -116.42
N MET A 72 14.50 -14.41 -117.15
CA MET A 72 14.48 -12.98 -116.80
C MET A 72 13.76 -12.72 -115.47
N GLU A 73 12.64 -13.39 -115.20
CA GLU A 73 11.94 -13.31 -113.91
C GLU A 73 12.82 -13.82 -112.76
N SER A 74 13.48 -14.97 -112.96
CA SER A 74 14.38 -15.56 -111.95
C SER A 74 15.58 -14.63 -111.65
N TYR A 75 16.14 -14.00 -112.69
CA TYR A 75 17.19 -13.00 -112.55
C TYR A 75 16.72 -11.77 -111.75
N HIS A 76 15.52 -11.26 -112.03
CA HIS A 76 14.93 -10.14 -111.30
C HIS A 76 14.70 -10.45 -109.82
N LEU A 77 14.21 -11.66 -109.50
CA LEU A 77 14.03 -12.12 -108.12
C LEU A 77 15.35 -12.21 -107.36
N ASN A 78 16.40 -12.76 -107.98
CA ASN A 78 17.73 -12.83 -107.37
C ASN A 78 18.32 -11.44 -107.11
N ARG A 79 18.13 -10.50 -108.04
CA ARG A 79 18.56 -9.11 -107.84
C ARG A 79 17.84 -8.47 -106.66
N LYS A 80 16.52 -8.64 -106.56
CA LYS A 80 15.73 -8.15 -105.42
C LYS A 80 16.17 -8.79 -104.09
N CYS A 81 16.51 -10.07 -104.09
CA CYS A 81 17.01 -10.76 -102.91
C CYS A 81 18.37 -10.20 -102.46
N HIS A 82 19.27 -9.92 -103.41
CA HIS A 82 20.54 -9.26 -103.12
C HIS A 82 20.36 -7.87 -102.51
N ASP A 83 19.46 -7.05 -103.09
CA ASP A 83 19.15 -5.72 -102.60
C ASP A 83 18.62 -5.77 -101.15
N ASN A 84 17.69 -6.70 -100.86
CA ASN A 84 17.18 -6.92 -99.51
C ASN A 84 18.27 -7.35 -98.52
N ILE A 85 19.21 -8.20 -98.93
CA ILE A 85 20.32 -8.63 -98.06
C ILE A 85 21.25 -7.45 -97.75
N GLN A 86 21.53 -6.59 -98.73
CA GLN A 86 22.33 -5.38 -98.49
C GLN A 86 21.62 -4.41 -97.53
N GLU A 87 20.30 -4.27 -97.65
CA GLU A 87 19.50 -3.44 -96.75
C GLU A 87 19.52 -3.97 -95.32
N ILE A 88 19.34 -5.29 -95.13
CA ILE A 88 19.49 -5.95 -93.83
C ILE A 88 20.90 -5.73 -93.28
N PHE A 89 21.93 -5.87 -94.10
CA PHE A 89 23.31 -5.67 -93.67
C PHE A 89 23.56 -4.22 -93.23
N ARG A 90 23.03 -3.23 -93.97
CA ARG A 90 23.08 -1.82 -93.56
C ARG A 90 22.34 -1.57 -92.25
N ALA A 91 21.10 -2.04 -92.12
CA ALA A 91 20.32 -1.88 -90.89
C ALA A 91 21.01 -2.53 -89.68
N THR A 92 21.61 -3.71 -89.87
CA THR A 92 22.34 -4.41 -88.81
C THR A 92 23.63 -3.67 -88.45
N LYS A 93 24.33 -3.12 -89.43
CA LYS A 93 25.54 -2.32 -89.21
C LYS A 93 25.19 -1.01 -88.47
N GLU A 94 24.14 -0.32 -88.89
CA GLU A 94 23.61 0.88 -88.21
C GLU A 94 23.21 0.57 -86.76
N LEU A 95 22.54 -0.56 -86.50
CA LEU A 95 22.22 -1.02 -85.15
C LEU A 95 23.48 -1.36 -84.33
N SER A 96 24.49 -1.95 -84.94
CA SER A 96 25.76 -2.31 -84.26
C SER A 96 26.65 -1.09 -83.97
N GLU A 97 26.55 -0.05 -84.79
CA GLU A 97 27.25 1.23 -84.63
C GLU A 97 26.47 2.20 -83.73
N MET A 98 25.18 1.91 -83.47
CA MET A 98 24.36 2.59 -82.48
C MET A 98 24.95 2.38 -81.08
N LYS A 99 25.84 3.29 -80.68
CA LYS A 99 26.31 3.38 -79.30
C LYS A 99 25.14 3.82 -78.43
N ILE A 100 24.37 2.86 -77.92
CA ILE A 100 23.50 3.11 -76.77
C ILE A 100 24.46 3.45 -75.62
N GLU A 101 24.58 4.74 -75.30
CA GLU A 101 25.36 5.16 -74.16
C GLU A 101 24.70 4.61 -72.90
N VAL A 102 25.24 3.50 -72.39
CA VAL A 102 24.78 2.87 -71.14
C VAL A 102 24.73 3.89 -69.99
N LYS A 103 25.56 4.95 -70.06
CA LYS A 103 25.50 6.09 -69.13
C LYS A 103 24.16 6.84 -69.18
N ASP A 104 23.61 7.11 -70.36
CA ASP A 104 22.32 7.80 -70.51
C ASP A 104 21.16 6.91 -70.08
N MET A 105 21.21 5.61 -70.38
CA MET A 105 20.22 4.64 -69.91
C MET A 105 20.25 4.44 -68.38
N VAL A 106 21.45 4.38 -67.77
CA VAL A 106 21.61 4.32 -66.31
C VAL A 106 21.16 5.63 -65.68
N LYS A 107 21.42 6.76 -66.33
CA LYS A 107 20.95 8.08 -65.90
C LYS A 107 19.43 8.18 -65.97
N GLU A 108 18.80 7.81 -67.09
CA GLU A 108 17.34 7.72 -67.22
C GLU A 108 16.73 6.76 -66.20
N TYR A 109 17.32 5.59 -65.99
CA TYR A 109 16.84 4.64 -64.99
C TYR A 109 17.01 5.18 -63.55
N SER A 110 18.09 5.90 -63.27
CA SER A 110 18.29 6.61 -62.00
C SER A 110 17.31 7.78 -61.84
N ASP A 111 17.02 8.51 -62.92
CA ASP A 111 16.07 9.61 -62.95
C ASP A 111 14.65 9.07 -62.73
N VAL A 112 14.28 7.95 -63.35
CA VAL A 112 13.00 7.24 -63.12
C VAL A 112 12.89 6.76 -61.68
N ARG A 113 13.96 6.23 -61.07
CA ARG A 113 13.99 5.88 -59.63
C ARG A 113 13.81 7.11 -58.75
N VAL A 114 14.44 8.23 -59.09
CA VAL A 114 14.30 9.51 -58.38
C VAL A 114 12.88 10.08 -58.56
N PHE A 115 12.30 10.01 -59.75
CA PHE A 115 10.92 10.43 -60.01
C PHE A 115 9.92 9.57 -59.25
N LYS A 116 10.12 8.25 -59.21
CA LYS A 116 9.28 7.34 -58.44
C LYS A 116 9.36 7.62 -56.93
N ALA A 117 10.58 7.84 -56.40
CA ALA A 117 10.74 8.24 -55.00
C ALA A 117 10.10 9.60 -54.70
N LYS A 118 10.20 10.57 -55.62
CA LYS A 118 9.51 11.87 -55.49
C LYS A 118 7.99 11.72 -55.54
N GLU A 119 7.46 10.86 -56.40
CA GLU A 119 6.04 10.56 -56.52
C GLU A 119 5.53 9.91 -55.22
N GLU A 120 6.23 8.91 -54.68
CA GLU A 120 5.92 8.27 -53.40
C GLU A 120 5.91 9.27 -52.25
N ILE A 121 6.92 10.15 -52.17
CA ILE A 121 6.95 11.25 -51.18
C ILE A 121 5.76 12.20 -51.38
N CYS A 122 5.47 12.61 -52.61
CA CYS A 122 4.35 13.52 -52.89
C CYS A 122 3.00 12.91 -52.54
N LEU A 123 2.79 11.61 -52.80
CA LEU A 123 1.58 10.89 -52.41
C LEU A 123 1.45 10.81 -50.88
N ALA A 124 2.54 10.48 -50.18
CA ALA A 124 2.57 10.48 -48.72
C ALA A 124 2.26 11.86 -48.13
N LEU A 125 2.82 12.93 -48.71
CA LEU A 125 2.55 14.32 -48.30
C LEU A 125 1.09 14.74 -48.55
N LEU A 126 0.50 14.31 -49.66
CA LEU A 126 -0.93 14.54 -49.95
C LEU A 126 -1.82 13.83 -48.93
N GLU A 127 -1.46 12.62 -48.53
CA GLU A 127 -2.22 11.84 -47.55
C GLU A 127 -2.05 12.38 -46.13
N VAL A 128 -0.85 12.84 -45.75
CA VAL A 128 -0.60 13.59 -44.51
C VAL A 128 -1.48 14.83 -44.46
N ARG A 129 -1.49 15.64 -45.54
CA ARG A 129 -2.30 16.86 -45.61
C ARG A 129 -3.80 16.56 -45.52
N LYS A 130 -4.26 15.48 -46.17
CA LYS A 130 -5.66 15.05 -46.12
C LYS A 130 -6.07 14.68 -44.69
N ASN A 131 -5.32 13.81 -44.02
CA ASN A 131 -5.62 13.41 -42.63
C ASN A 131 -5.58 14.61 -41.68
N PHE A 132 -4.66 15.55 -41.88
CA PHE A 132 -4.62 16.77 -41.06
C PHE A 132 -5.81 17.71 -41.33
N SER A 133 -6.24 17.84 -42.59
CA SER A 133 -7.42 18.66 -42.93
C SER A 133 -8.70 18.07 -42.33
N GLU A 134 -8.88 16.74 -42.43
CA GLU A 134 -10.00 16.02 -41.81
C GLU A 134 -9.97 16.17 -40.28
N PHE A 135 -8.78 16.13 -39.67
CA PHE A 135 -8.61 16.44 -38.25
C PHE A 135 -9.08 17.86 -37.90
N CYS A 136 -8.66 18.88 -38.66
CA CYS A 136 -9.06 20.26 -38.42
C CYS A 136 -10.57 20.45 -38.55
N GLU A 137 -11.22 19.81 -39.52
CA GLU A 137 -12.68 19.84 -39.68
C GLU A 137 -13.41 19.26 -38.45
N ILE A 138 -12.92 18.13 -37.93
CA ILE A 138 -13.47 17.50 -36.71
C ILE A 138 -13.26 18.42 -35.50
N ARG A 139 -12.05 18.97 -35.34
CA ARG A 139 -11.70 19.92 -34.26
C ARG A 139 -12.61 21.15 -34.28
N ASP A 140 -12.79 21.77 -35.44
CA ASP A 140 -13.64 22.96 -35.59
C ASP A 140 -15.11 22.62 -35.28
N GLY A 141 -15.56 21.42 -35.65
CA GLY A 141 -16.85 20.89 -35.24
C GLY A 141 -16.99 20.78 -33.71
N ILE A 142 -15.98 20.22 -33.05
CA ILE A 142 -15.89 20.10 -31.58
C ILE A 142 -15.94 21.48 -30.92
N GLU A 143 -15.15 22.45 -31.40
CA GLU A 143 -15.11 23.80 -30.81
C GLU A 143 -16.45 24.54 -30.97
N ASN A 144 -17.11 24.37 -32.11
CA ASN A 144 -18.43 24.94 -32.35
C ASN A 144 -19.51 24.31 -31.46
N ASP A 145 -19.45 22.99 -31.24
CA ASP A 145 -20.36 22.28 -30.34
C ASP A 145 -20.16 22.77 -28.88
N MET A 146 -18.91 23.00 -28.46
CA MET A 146 -18.60 23.58 -27.14
C MET A 146 -19.14 25.00 -26.96
N LYS A 147 -19.01 25.87 -27.98
CA LYS A 147 -19.56 27.25 -27.94
C LYS A 147 -21.09 27.27 -27.82
N ARG A 148 -21.76 26.22 -28.29
CA ARG A 148 -23.22 26.06 -28.19
C ARG A 148 -23.68 25.38 -26.90
N GLY A 149 -22.75 24.98 -26.03
CA GLY A 149 -23.05 24.33 -24.75
C GLY A 149 -23.56 22.90 -24.88
N VAL A 150 -23.31 22.24 -26.02
CA VAL A 150 -23.76 20.86 -26.27
C VAL A 150 -22.66 19.89 -25.84
N GLU A 151 -22.71 19.43 -24.58
CA GLU A 151 -21.88 18.31 -24.12
C GLU A 151 -22.60 16.98 -24.42
N ASP A 152 -22.50 16.52 -25.66
CA ASP A 152 -23.14 15.27 -26.12
C ASP A 152 -22.25 14.04 -25.91
N ARG A 153 -22.87 12.86 -25.75
CA ARG A 153 -22.18 11.55 -25.72
C ARG A 153 -21.35 11.30 -26.98
N GLN A 154 -21.72 11.93 -28.10
CA GLN A 154 -20.97 11.85 -29.36
C GLN A 154 -19.60 12.54 -29.32
N MET A 155 -19.35 13.42 -28.34
CA MET A 155 -18.10 14.19 -28.25
C MET A 155 -16.86 13.28 -28.11
N SER A 156 -16.94 12.25 -27.26
CA SER A 156 -15.83 11.32 -27.04
C SER A 156 -15.49 10.50 -28.29
N SER A 157 -16.50 10.14 -29.10
CA SER A 157 -16.28 9.48 -30.38
C SER A 157 -15.58 10.41 -31.39
N LYS A 158 -15.98 11.69 -31.46
CA LYS A 158 -15.35 12.69 -32.34
C LYS A 158 -13.89 12.96 -31.92
N LEU A 159 -13.61 13.04 -30.62
CA LEU A 159 -12.24 13.19 -30.08
C LEU A 159 -11.36 11.99 -30.42
N LEU A 160 -11.91 10.77 -30.34
CA LEU A 160 -11.19 9.55 -30.71
C LEU A 160 -10.90 9.49 -32.21
N GLU A 161 -11.85 9.91 -33.05
CA GLU A 161 -11.63 10.01 -34.49
C GLU A 161 -10.54 11.03 -34.82
N ALA A 162 -10.59 12.23 -34.22
CA ALA A 162 -9.55 13.24 -34.35
C ALA A 162 -8.16 12.70 -33.93
N SER A 163 -8.09 11.99 -32.80
CA SER A 163 -6.84 11.40 -32.30
C SER A 163 -6.28 10.34 -33.24
N LYS A 164 -7.14 9.52 -33.87
CA LYS A 164 -6.74 8.55 -34.90
C LYS A 164 -6.21 9.24 -36.16
N LYS A 165 -6.79 10.36 -36.57
CA LYS A 165 -6.33 11.15 -37.72
C LYS A 165 -4.95 11.76 -37.47
N ILE A 166 -4.70 12.31 -36.28
CA ILE A 166 -3.37 12.76 -35.88
C ILE A 166 -2.39 11.58 -35.87
N ARG A 167 -2.78 10.43 -35.29
CA ARG A 167 -1.87 9.28 -35.23
C ARG A 167 -1.48 8.79 -36.63
N ALA A 168 -2.43 8.75 -37.55
CA ALA A 168 -2.17 8.43 -38.96
C ALA A 168 -1.18 9.42 -39.59
N VAL A 169 -1.23 10.72 -39.25
CA VAL A 169 -0.23 11.71 -39.70
C VAL A 169 1.17 11.35 -39.18
N TYR A 170 1.31 11.00 -37.89
CA TYR A 170 2.60 10.60 -37.33
C TYR A 170 3.12 9.31 -37.97
N ASP A 171 2.27 8.29 -38.11
CA ASP A 171 2.66 7.01 -38.71
C ASP A 171 3.10 7.20 -40.17
N LEU A 172 2.37 8.00 -40.97
CA LEU A 172 2.76 8.32 -42.34
C LEU A 172 4.09 9.07 -42.43
N ILE A 173 4.39 9.97 -41.49
CA ILE A 173 5.67 10.68 -41.44
C ILE A 173 6.82 9.72 -41.12
N ASP A 174 6.62 8.83 -40.15
CA ASP A 174 7.65 7.94 -39.63
C ASP A 174 7.89 6.74 -40.59
N GLU A 175 6.84 6.11 -41.13
CA GLU A 175 6.92 4.98 -42.09
C GLU A 175 7.57 5.38 -43.42
N ASN A 176 7.34 6.62 -43.88
CA ASN A 176 7.92 7.14 -45.12
C ASN A 176 9.25 7.91 -44.88
N GLY A 177 9.78 7.93 -43.65
CA GLY A 177 11.07 8.56 -43.35
C GLY A 177 11.13 10.07 -43.58
N LEU A 178 9.99 10.77 -43.53
CA LEU A 178 9.85 12.18 -43.90
C LEU A 178 10.41 13.15 -42.85
N GLY A 179 10.70 12.67 -41.64
CA GLY A 179 11.16 13.49 -40.50
C GLY A 179 12.46 14.26 -40.73
N GLY A 180 13.25 13.91 -41.75
CA GLY A 180 14.45 14.64 -42.16
C GLY A 180 14.18 15.96 -42.87
N MET A 181 12.98 16.16 -43.45
CA MET A 181 12.65 17.34 -44.24
C MET A 181 12.30 18.54 -43.35
N GLU A 182 12.90 19.71 -43.62
CA GLU A 182 12.70 20.90 -42.80
C GLU A 182 11.23 21.39 -42.79
N CYS A 183 10.54 21.31 -43.94
CA CYS A 183 9.12 21.64 -44.03
C CYS A 183 8.25 20.71 -43.19
N ILE A 184 8.60 19.42 -43.09
CA ILE A 184 7.88 18.43 -42.27
C ILE A 184 8.16 18.65 -40.79
N LYS A 185 9.36 19.08 -40.41
CA LYS A 185 9.65 19.45 -39.02
C LYS A 185 8.80 20.63 -38.55
N ARG A 186 8.65 21.67 -39.38
CA ARG A 186 7.77 22.81 -39.08
C ARG A 186 6.31 22.39 -39.02
N PHE A 187 5.84 21.63 -40.01
CA PHE A 187 4.48 21.12 -40.02
C PHE A 187 4.19 20.21 -38.82
N ARG A 188 5.12 19.32 -38.44
CA ARG A 188 4.99 18.47 -37.26
C ARG A 188 4.82 19.30 -35.99
N SER A 189 5.53 20.42 -35.85
CA SER A 189 5.34 21.32 -34.69
C SER A 189 3.95 21.99 -34.67
N GLU A 190 3.37 22.29 -35.83
CA GLU A 190 1.98 22.79 -35.92
C GLU A 190 0.98 21.69 -35.54
N VAL A 191 1.17 20.48 -36.07
CA VAL A 191 0.37 19.30 -35.71
C VAL A 191 0.47 19.01 -34.21
N ASP A 192 1.66 19.07 -33.62
CA ASP A 192 1.90 18.84 -32.20
C ASP A 192 1.18 19.89 -31.34
N SER A 193 1.20 21.16 -31.75
CA SER A 193 0.47 22.24 -31.05
C SER A 193 -1.04 21.99 -31.05
N GLU A 194 -1.60 21.62 -32.20
CA GLU A 194 -3.02 21.32 -32.35
C GLU A 194 -3.44 20.05 -31.62
N ALA A 195 -2.58 19.03 -31.63
CA ALA A 195 -2.74 17.82 -30.84
C ALA A 195 -2.78 18.14 -29.34
N GLU A 196 -1.88 19.02 -28.87
CA GLU A 196 -1.81 19.41 -27.46
C GLU A 196 -3.11 20.10 -27.00
N ASP A 197 -3.67 20.99 -27.82
CA ASP A 197 -4.91 21.70 -27.50
C ASP A 197 -6.11 20.75 -27.37
N ILE A 198 -6.24 19.78 -28.28
CA ILE A 198 -7.26 18.72 -28.15
C ILE A 198 -6.98 17.83 -26.94
N MET A 199 -5.71 17.49 -26.68
CA MET A 199 -5.38 16.64 -25.54
C MET A 199 -5.67 17.31 -24.20
N ARG A 200 -5.51 18.64 -24.09
CA ARG A 200 -5.95 19.39 -22.89
C ARG A 200 -7.45 19.26 -22.65
N LEU A 201 -8.25 19.24 -23.72
CA LEU A 201 -9.69 19.00 -23.62
C LEU A 201 -9.99 17.57 -23.15
N VAL A 202 -9.33 16.57 -23.73
CA VAL A 202 -9.43 15.16 -23.32
C VAL A 202 -9.05 14.99 -21.84
N PHE A 203 -7.92 15.58 -21.41
CA PHE A 203 -7.46 15.51 -20.03
C PHE A 203 -8.47 16.14 -19.05
N ARG A 204 -9.06 17.27 -19.43
CA ARG A 204 -10.12 17.91 -18.64
C ARG A 204 -11.35 17.02 -18.50
N ARG A 205 -11.75 16.31 -19.55
CA ARG A 205 -12.89 15.38 -19.52
C ARG A 205 -12.60 14.13 -18.67
N ILE A 206 -11.39 13.58 -18.78
CA ILE A 206 -10.94 12.49 -17.91
C ILE A 206 -10.93 12.94 -16.45
N ASN A 207 -10.52 14.17 -16.14
CA ASN A 207 -10.64 14.73 -14.80
C ASN A 207 -12.09 14.89 -14.35
N ARG A 208 -13.01 15.31 -15.23
CA ARG A 208 -14.44 15.35 -14.89
C ARG A 208 -14.99 13.97 -14.51
N PHE A 209 -14.57 12.92 -15.22
CA PHE A 209 -14.86 11.56 -14.80
C PHE A 209 -14.21 11.21 -13.45
N ALA A 210 -12.92 11.49 -13.30
CA ALA A 210 -12.17 11.14 -12.09
C ALA A 210 -12.74 11.82 -10.82
N PHE A 211 -13.09 13.10 -10.90
CA PHE A 211 -13.50 13.91 -9.75
C PHE A 211 -15.03 13.97 -9.54
N TYR A 212 -15.80 14.00 -10.62
CA TYR A 212 -17.25 14.24 -10.56
C TYR A 212 -18.10 13.06 -11.06
N ASN A 213 -17.48 12.08 -11.75
CA ASN A 213 -18.16 10.94 -12.35
C ASN A 213 -19.24 11.33 -13.39
N GLU A 214 -19.00 12.42 -14.12
CA GLU A 214 -19.99 13.06 -15.01
C GLU A 214 -19.87 12.68 -16.49
N CYS A 215 -18.85 11.93 -16.89
CA CYS A 215 -18.55 11.65 -18.30
C CYS A 215 -18.22 10.18 -18.57
N GLU A 216 -18.57 9.70 -19.77
CA GLU A 216 -18.04 8.45 -20.31
C GLU A 216 -16.55 8.65 -20.64
N TYR A 217 -15.69 7.81 -20.07
CA TYR A 217 -14.24 8.03 -20.04
C TYR A 217 -13.46 7.06 -20.95
N GLN A 218 -14.10 6.00 -21.45
CA GLN A 218 -13.41 4.92 -22.16
C GLN A 218 -12.80 5.39 -23.48
N ASP A 219 -13.58 6.11 -24.29
CA ASP A 219 -13.09 6.63 -25.57
C ASP A 219 -12.14 7.82 -25.38
N ASP A 220 -12.38 8.67 -24.36
CA ASP A 220 -11.46 9.75 -23.99
C ASP A 220 -10.10 9.18 -23.54
N PHE A 221 -10.09 8.10 -22.76
CA PHE A 221 -8.86 7.42 -22.36
C PHE A 221 -8.16 6.74 -23.54
N ARG A 222 -8.92 6.17 -24.48
CA ARG A 222 -8.36 5.62 -25.73
C ARG A 222 -7.63 6.68 -26.55
N CYS A 223 -8.08 7.94 -26.57
CA CYS A 223 -7.34 9.03 -27.21
C CYS A 223 -5.92 9.17 -26.64
N VAL A 224 -5.79 9.11 -25.32
CA VAL A 224 -4.51 9.21 -24.59
C VAL A 224 -3.58 8.05 -24.96
N VAL A 225 -4.14 6.83 -25.11
CA VAL A 225 -3.38 5.63 -25.52
C VAL A 225 -2.96 5.71 -26.98
N VAL A 226 -3.86 6.08 -27.89
CA VAL A 226 -3.59 6.20 -29.34
C VAL A 226 -2.46 7.19 -29.61
N LEU A 227 -2.43 8.32 -28.90
CA LEU A 227 -1.41 9.33 -29.06
C LEU A 227 -0.18 9.11 -28.16
N ASN A 228 -0.17 8.07 -27.33
CA ASN A 228 0.92 7.73 -26.40
C ASN A 228 1.32 8.89 -25.47
N VAL A 229 0.33 9.57 -24.87
CA VAL A 229 0.51 10.77 -24.03
C VAL A 229 0.10 10.56 -22.57
N LEU A 230 0.21 9.34 -22.07
CA LEU A 230 -0.15 8.98 -20.68
C LEU A 230 0.67 9.71 -19.63
N GLN A 231 1.96 9.94 -19.86
CA GLN A 231 2.80 10.72 -18.95
C GLN A 231 2.33 12.18 -18.84
N ASN A 232 1.81 12.74 -19.93
CA ASN A 232 1.25 14.09 -19.93
C ASN A 232 -0.07 14.15 -19.16
N LEU A 233 -0.90 13.09 -19.26
CA LEU A 233 -2.10 12.95 -18.45
C LEU A 233 -1.76 12.83 -16.95
N GLU A 234 -0.77 12.00 -16.60
CA GLU A 234 -0.29 11.84 -15.21
C GLU A 234 0.17 13.18 -14.63
N LYS A 235 1.01 13.91 -15.36
CA LYS A 235 1.47 15.24 -14.97
C LYS A 235 0.30 16.22 -14.81
N TYR A 236 -0.61 16.27 -15.78
CA TYR A 236 -1.79 17.13 -15.73
C TYR A 236 -2.66 16.83 -14.51
N GLN A 237 -2.86 15.55 -14.19
CA GLN A 237 -3.63 15.10 -13.03
C GLN A 237 -2.97 15.47 -11.72
N ILE A 238 -1.65 15.29 -11.59
CA ILE A 238 -0.88 15.67 -10.39
C ILE A 238 -0.97 17.19 -10.17
N ASP A 239 -0.76 17.98 -11.22
CA ASP A 239 -0.77 19.45 -11.15
C ASP A 239 -2.16 20.02 -10.82
N SER A 240 -3.23 19.32 -11.20
CA SER A 240 -4.63 19.75 -10.98
C SER A 240 -5.30 19.11 -9.76
N LEU A 241 -4.70 18.09 -9.15
CA LEU A 241 -5.33 17.25 -8.13
C LEU A 241 -5.86 18.06 -6.94
N GLU A 242 -5.02 18.93 -6.37
CA GLU A 242 -5.35 19.72 -5.18
C GLU A 242 -6.51 20.67 -5.46
N LYS A 243 -6.50 21.32 -6.63
CA LYS A 243 -7.51 22.29 -7.04
C LYS A 243 -8.86 21.62 -7.32
N GLU A 244 -8.87 20.51 -8.06
CA GLU A 244 -10.13 19.84 -8.40
C GLU A 244 -10.75 19.13 -7.19
N TYR A 245 -9.94 18.46 -6.36
CA TYR A 245 -10.44 17.85 -5.13
C TYR A 245 -11.03 18.89 -4.17
N PHE A 246 -10.38 20.06 -4.03
CA PHE A 246 -10.90 21.14 -3.19
C PHE A 246 -12.27 21.64 -3.68
N LYS A 247 -12.48 21.77 -5.00
CA LYS A 247 -13.79 22.13 -5.56
C LYS A 247 -14.86 21.08 -5.28
N VAL A 248 -14.53 19.78 -5.29
CA VAL A 248 -15.48 18.72 -4.90
C VAL A 248 -15.89 18.87 -3.44
N VAL A 249 -14.95 19.21 -2.57
CA VAL A 249 -15.24 19.46 -1.15
C VAL A 249 -16.08 20.72 -0.99
N GLU A 250 -15.73 21.83 -1.64
CA GLU A 250 -16.53 23.07 -1.64
C GLU A 250 -17.95 22.86 -2.15
N SER A 251 -18.14 22.14 -3.26
CA SER A 251 -19.48 21.83 -3.78
C SER A 251 -20.29 20.98 -2.80
N THR A 252 -19.62 20.09 -2.07
CA THR A 252 -20.27 19.27 -1.04
C THR A 252 -20.69 20.11 0.16
N ILE A 253 -19.88 21.10 0.57
CA ILE A 253 -20.25 22.06 1.62
C ILE A 253 -21.46 22.86 1.20
N GLU A 254 -21.46 23.43 -0.01
CA GLU A 254 -22.61 24.19 -0.52
C GLU A 254 -23.88 23.32 -0.64
N GLU A 255 -23.74 22.04 -0.98
CA GLU A 255 -24.85 21.07 -1.06
C GLU A 255 -25.44 20.79 0.33
N VAL A 256 -24.58 20.69 1.35
CA VAL A 256 -24.98 20.46 2.74
C VAL A 256 -25.52 21.73 3.40
N GLU A 257 -24.97 22.90 3.13
CA GLU A 257 -25.48 24.20 3.62
C GLU A 257 -26.90 24.49 3.07
N LYS A 258 -27.19 24.05 1.84
CA LYS A 258 -28.53 24.13 1.24
C LYS A 258 -29.48 23.06 1.79
N SER A 259 -28.97 22.02 2.43
CA SER A 259 -29.77 20.98 3.05
C SER A 259 -30.31 21.45 4.41
N LYS A 260 -31.61 21.26 4.66
CA LYS A 260 -32.24 21.44 5.98
C LYS A 260 -32.02 20.20 6.88
N GLU A 261 -30.82 19.64 6.74
CA GLU A 261 -30.11 18.51 7.36
C GLU A 261 -29.86 18.34 8.86
N GLU A 262 -30.56 17.50 9.65
CA GLU A 262 -30.43 17.50 11.12
C GLU A 262 -29.03 17.45 11.76
N ASN A 263 -28.11 16.90 11.00
CA ASN A 263 -26.73 16.79 11.40
C ASN A 263 -25.83 17.13 10.22
N GLN A 264 -25.81 18.41 9.82
CA GLN A 264 -25.01 18.90 8.70
C GLN A 264 -23.55 18.46 8.75
N ALA A 265 -22.96 18.35 9.95
CA ALA A 265 -21.58 17.87 10.12
C ALA A 265 -21.42 16.38 9.74
N GLU A 266 -22.35 15.52 10.15
CA GLU A 266 -22.32 14.09 9.80
C GLU A 266 -22.63 13.88 8.31
N VAL A 267 -23.58 14.64 7.77
CA VAL A 267 -23.93 14.61 6.33
C VAL A 267 -22.74 15.06 5.49
N LEU A 268 -22.08 16.16 5.86
CA LEU A 268 -20.86 16.64 5.21
C LEU A 268 -19.75 15.59 5.25
N ALA A 269 -19.49 14.99 6.41
CA ALA A 269 -18.47 13.96 6.55
C ALA A 269 -18.77 12.72 5.68
N LYS A 270 -20.02 12.26 5.65
CA LYS A 270 -20.46 11.13 4.82
C LYS A 270 -20.36 11.45 3.32
N MET A 271 -20.77 12.64 2.90
CA MET A 271 -20.71 13.06 1.50
C MET A 271 -19.27 13.24 1.03
N VAL A 272 -18.41 13.90 1.81
CA VAL A 272 -16.98 14.03 1.50
C VAL A 272 -16.32 12.65 1.41
N MET A 273 -16.57 11.75 2.36
CA MET A 273 -16.03 10.39 2.30
C MET A 273 -16.57 9.58 1.10
N GLY A 274 -17.86 9.72 0.78
CA GLY A 274 -18.49 9.07 -0.37
C GLY A 274 -17.92 9.54 -1.70
N ARG A 275 -17.75 10.86 -1.86
CA ARG A 275 -17.10 11.47 -3.03
C ARG A 275 -15.64 11.03 -3.13
N THR A 276 -14.89 11.05 -2.03
CA THR A 276 -13.50 10.59 -1.98
C THR A 276 -13.35 9.12 -2.40
N LYS A 277 -14.21 8.23 -1.89
CA LYS A 277 -14.22 6.82 -2.32
C LYS A 277 -14.50 6.66 -3.81
N THR A 278 -15.40 7.47 -4.35
CA THR A 278 -15.73 7.46 -5.78
C THR A 278 -14.54 7.91 -6.62
N ILE A 279 -13.83 8.96 -6.19
CA ILE A 279 -12.62 9.47 -6.84
C ILE A 279 -11.53 8.40 -6.88
N ILE A 280 -11.24 7.76 -5.74
CA ILE A 280 -10.24 6.68 -5.64
C ILE A 280 -10.61 5.51 -6.56
N ARG A 281 -11.90 5.13 -6.60
CA ARG A 281 -12.39 4.07 -7.49
C ARG A 281 -12.18 4.46 -8.96
N ASN A 282 -12.50 5.68 -9.33
CA ASN A 282 -12.40 6.14 -10.71
C ASN A 282 -10.93 6.21 -11.18
N PHE A 283 -10.01 6.68 -10.34
CA PHE A 283 -8.57 6.61 -10.62
C PHE A 283 -8.09 5.16 -10.76
N ARG A 284 -8.56 4.24 -9.91
CA ARG A 284 -8.25 2.80 -10.04
C ARG A 284 -8.70 2.23 -11.38
N MET A 285 -9.91 2.58 -11.84
CA MET A 285 -10.39 2.14 -13.16
C MET A 285 -9.51 2.67 -14.30
N LEU A 286 -9.02 3.92 -14.21
CA LEU A 286 -8.07 4.45 -15.17
C LEU A 286 -6.73 3.70 -15.14
N PHE A 287 -6.26 3.29 -13.96
CA PHE A 287 -5.04 2.46 -13.81
C PHE A 287 -5.22 1.07 -14.43
N GLU A 288 -6.34 0.40 -14.15
CA GLU A 288 -6.64 -0.91 -14.73
C GLU A 288 -6.74 -0.84 -16.27
N MET A 289 -7.31 0.25 -16.80
CA MET A 289 -7.35 0.48 -18.25
C MET A 289 -5.97 0.78 -18.85
N ALA A 290 -5.10 1.50 -18.13
CA ALA A 290 -3.72 1.70 -18.54
C ALA A 290 -3.00 0.35 -18.63
N ASP A 291 -2.99 -0.42 -17.54
CA ASP A 291 -2.33 -1.72 -17.45
C ASP A 291 -2.81 -2.68 -18.54
N ALA A 292 -4.13 -2.80 -18.74
CA ALA A 292 -4.70 -3.66 -19.78
C ALA A 292 -4.35 -3.22 -21.20
N SER A 293 -4.07 -1.93 -21.43
CA SER A 293 -3.68 -1.40 -22.75
C SER A 293 -2.21 -1.69 -23.08
N PHE A 294 -1.37 -2.01 -22.09
CA PHE A 294 0.05 -2.35 -22.28
C PHE A 294 0.39 -3.83 -22.02
N ASP A 295 -0.58 -4.61 -21.53
CA ASP A 295 -0.48 -6.07 -21.35
C ASP A 295 -0.34 -6.76 -22.73
N GLY A 296 0.91 -6.83 -23.20
CA GLY A 296 1.28 -7.38 -24.52
C GLY A 296 2.47 -6.68 -25.18
N LEU A 297 2.75 -5.42 -24.83
CA LEU A 297 3.93 -4.66 -25.30
C LEU A 297 5.17 -4.90 -24.42
N CYS A 298 4.97 -5.32 -23.16
CA CYS A 298 6.04 -5.65 -22.23
C CYS A 298 6.57 -7.09 -22.45
N LYS A 299 7.23 -7.35 -23.58
CA LYS A 299 8.22 -8.44 -23.59
C LYS A 299 9.29 -8.04 -22.58
N LYS A 300 9.48 -8.85 -21.54
CA LYS A 300 10.57 -8.73 -20.56
C LYS A 300 11.89 -8.44 -21.29
N SER A 301 12.28 -7.17 -21.40
CA SER A 301 13.57 -6.81 -21.97
C SER A 301 14.59 -7.04 -20.87
N LYS A 302 15.40 -8.08 -21.05
CA LYS A 302 16.60 -8.24 -20.27
C LYS A 302 17.61 -7.18 -20.73
N ASN A 303 18.22 -6.47 -19.79
CA ASN A 303 19.33 -5.58 -20.13
C ASN A 303 20.55 -6.38 -20.63
N PHE A 304 21.62 -5.70 -21.05
CA PHE A 304 22.85 -6.34 -21.52
C PHE A 304 23.48 -7.32 -20.49
N PHE A 305 23.08 -7.27 -19.23
CA PHE A 305 23.52 -8.13 -18.13
C PHE A 305 22.52 -9.24 -17.76
N GLU A 306 21.52 -9.50 -18.60
CA GLU A 306 20.46 -10.49 -18.38
C GLU A 306 19.52 -10.22 -17.19
N GLU A 307 19.60 -9.05 -16.55
CA GLU A 307 18.66 -8.65 -15.51
C GLU A 307 17.34 -8.21 -16.14
N GLU A 308 16.22 -8.73 -15.60
CA GLU A 308 14.88 -8.31 -16.01
C GLU A 308 14.69 -6.84 -15.60
N GLU A 309 14.67 -5.92 -16.57
CA GLU A 309 14.21 -4.56 -16.28
C GLU A 309 12.72 -4.63 -15.93
N LEU A 310 12.36 -3.98 -14.82
CA LEU A 310 10.97 -3.81 -14.43
C LEU A 310 10.21 -3.20 -15.62
N PRO A 311 9.05 -3.76 -16.00
CA PRO A 311 8.26 -3.21 -17.10
C PRO A 311 8.03 -1.72 -16.84
N LEU A 312 8.19 -0.89 -17.87
CA LEU A 312 7.84 0.52 -17.87
C LEU A 312 6.36 0.66 -17.46
N ARG A 313 6.11 0.71 -16.14
CA ARG A 313 4.80 1.02 -15.57
C ARG A 313 4.61 2.53 -15.71
N ILE A 314 3.99 2.92 -16.81
CA ILE A 314 3.52 4.28 -17.01
C ILE A 314 2.26 4.43 -16.14
N TYR A 315 2.22 5.46 -15.28
CA TYR A 315 1.55 5.53 -13.97
C TYR A 315 2.27 4.77 -12.85
N SER A 316 3.20 5.48 -12.20
CA SER A 316 4.04 4.90 -11.16
C SER A 316 3.27 4.65 -9.85
N PRO A 317 3.69 3.69 -8.99
CA PRO A 317 3.23 3.58 -7.60
C PRO A 317 3.33 4.91 -6.84
N LYS A 318 4.29 5.77 -7.23
CA LYS A 318 4.44 7.13 -6.69
C LYS A 318 3.23 8.00 -7.00
N CYS A 319 2.50 7.80 -8.11
CA CYS A 319 1.28 8.55 -8.41
C CYS A 319 0.15 8.18 -7.45
N GLN A 320 -0.04 6.89 -7.13
CA GLN A 320 -1.00 6.47 -6.12
C GLN A 320 -0.64 7.03 -4.74
N GLU A 321 0.63 6.91 -4.34
CA GLU A 321 1.15 7.50 -3.10
C GLU A 321 1.00 9.03 -3.09
N THR A 322 1.18 9.71 -4.24
CA THR A 322 1.01 11.16 -4.38
C THR A 322 -0.45 11.58 -4.28
N VAL A 323 -1.38 10.81 -4.87
CA VAL A 323 -2.83 11.03 -4.74
C VAL A 323 -3.25 10.82 -3.30
N GLU A 324 -2.82 9.75 -2.64
CA GLU A 324 -3.12 9.48 -1.23
C GLU A 324 -2.51 10.55 -0.30
N ALA A 325 -1.27 10.98 -0.55
CA ALA A 325 -0.59 12.03 0.21
C ALA A 325 -1.25 13.40 -0.01
N ALA A 326 -1.67 13.73 -1.23
CA ALA A 326 -2.36 14.97 -1.54
C ALA A 326 -3.77 14.99 -0.94
N VAL A 327 -4.53 13.90 -1.03
CA VAL A 327 -5.83 13.74 -0.36
C VAL A 327 -5.67 13.91 1.16
N ASN A 328 -4.68 13.25 1.77
CA ASN A 328 -4.39 13.39 3.20
C ASN A 328 -3.97 14.82 3.59
N LYS A 329 -3.13 15.46 2.77
CA LYS A 329 -2.69 16.85 2.98
C LYS A 329 -3.86 17.83 2.89
N ILE A 330 -4.79 17.61 1.97
CA ILE A 330 -5.94 18.49 1.75
C ILE A 330 -7.01 18.26 2.81
N ILE A 331 -7.30 17.01 3.19
CA ILE A 331 -8.19 16.70 4.32
C ILE A 331 -7.64 17.31 5.61
N ARG A 332 -6.32 17.23 5.85
CA ARG A 332 -5.67 17.91 6.99
C ARG A 332 -5.80 19.43 6.89
N LYS A 333 -5.50 20.05 5.75
CA LYS A 333 -5.69 21.50 5.56
C LYS A 333 -7.15 21.91 5.75
N PHE A 334 -8.10 21.09 5.30
CA PHE A 334 -9.54 21.33 5.44
C PHE A 334 -9.96 21.25 6.91
N ILE A 335 -9.53 20.21 7.64
CA ILE A 335 -9.72 20.08 9.08
C ILE A 335 -9.13 21.28 9.82
N MET A 336 -7.88 21.65 9.54
CA MET A 336 -7.24 22.82 10.17
C MET A 336 -7.90 24.15 9.80
N LYS A 337 -8.55 24.26 8.63
CA LYS A 337 -9.17 25.50 8.16
C LYS A 337 -10.64 25.65 8.60
N TYR A 338 -11.33 24.55 8.91
CA TYR A 338 -12.77 24.54 9.21
C TYR A 338 -13.13 23.94 10.59
N ILE A 339 -12.19 23.32 11.32
CA ILE A 339 -12.41 22.74 12.66
C ILE A 339 -11.64 23.51 13.75
N GLU A 340 -10.52 24.18 13.42
CA GLU A 340 -9.89 25.16 14.32
C GLU A 340 -10.64 26.51 14.22
N ASP A 341 -11.67 26.62 15.06
CA ASP A 341 -12.24 27.84 15.66
C ASP A 341 -12.77 28.96 14.74
N PRO A 342 -14.11 29.14 14.73
CA PRO A 342 -14.73 30.42 14.47
C PRO A 342 -15.49 30.97 15.71
N GLU A 343 -14.78 31.24 16.81
CA GLU A 343 -14.83 32.56 17.46
C GLU A 343 -14.24 33.68 16.57
N LYS A 344 -14.01 33.36 15.30
CA LYS A 344 -14.51 34.15 14.18
C LYS A 344 -15.81 33.58 13.56
N GLN A 345 -16.95 33.85 14.21
CA GLN A 345 -18.34 33.93 13.68
C GLN A 345 -19.21 32.67 13.83
N CYS A 346 -19.99 32.57 14.92
CA CYS A 346 -21.42 32.93 14.99
C CYS A 346 -22.37 32.09 14.11
N TYR A 347 -23.08 31.12 14.69
CA TYR A 347 -24.52 31.21 15.02
C TYR A 347 -25.04 29.85 15.53
N GLU A 348 -25.63 29.88 16.72
CA GLU A 348 -26.60 28.91 17.21
C GLU A 348 -27.76 28.81 16.22
N GLU A 349 -28.19 27.60 15.81
CA GLU A 349 -29.60 27.16 15.91
C GLU A 349 -29.92 25.88 15.12
N MET A 350 -30.70 25.04 15.83
CA MET A 350 -31.62 23.99 15.38
C MET A 350 -31.04 22.70 14.84
N PHE A 351 -31.38 21.60 15.53
CA PHE A 351 -31.91 20.41 14.89
C PHE A 351 -32.69 19.45 15.83
N TRP A 352 -33.95 19.13 15.47
CA TRP A 352 -35.01 18.51 16.29
C TRP A 352 -35.85 17.44 15.54
N ALA A 353 -35.68 16.17 15.92
CA ALA A 353 -36.07 14.92 15.24
C ALA A 353 -37.57 14.66 14.88
N GLU A 354 -38.43 15.67 14.81
CA GLU A 354 -39.89 15.51 14.63
C GLU A 354 -40.35 15.38 13.16
N ASN A 355 -39.45 15.44 12.17
CA ASN A 355 -39.81 15.54 10.75
C ASN A 355 -39.69 14.25 9.89
N PHE A 356 -39.53 13.05 10.48
CA PHE A 356 -39.40 11.78 9.72
C PHE A 356 -40.38 10.66 10.14
N VAL A 357 -41.69 10.91 10.05
CA VAL A 357 -42.69 9.83 10.01
C VAL A 357 -43.44 9.90 8.68
N ASP A 358 -43.45 8.79 7.95
CA ASP A 358 -43.88 8.68 6.54
C ASP A 358 -45.40 8.36 6.43
N ASP A 359 -46.08 9.08 5.54
CA ASP A 359 -47.53 9.07 5.26
C ASP A 359 -47.97 7.89 4.36
N ILE A 360 -47.85 6.64 4.83
CA ILE A 360 -48.37 5.46 4.11
C ILE A 360 -49.48 4.77 4.89
N ASP A 361 -50.70 4.73 4.33
CA ASP A 361 -51.85 4.01 4.87
C ASP A 361 -51.81 2.51 4.49
N TYR A 362 -51.10 1.76 5.33
CA TYR A 362 -50.95 0.30 5.21
C TYR A 362 -52.26 -0.49 5.43
N GLY A 363 -53.36 0.15 5.84
CA GLY A 363 -54.68 -0.48 5.92
C GLY A 363 -55.28 -0.80 4.55
N SER A 364 -54.79 -0.13 3.49
CA SER A 364 -55.25 -0.31 2.11
C SER A 364 -54.57 -1.47 1.37
N VAL A 365 -53.48 -2.04 1.90
CA VAL A 365 -52.60 -2.98 1.18
C VAL A 365 -52.81 -4.45 1.58
N PHE A 366 -53.33 -4.74 2.78
CA PHE A 366 -53.54 -6.12 3.25
C PHE A 366 -54.97 -6.36 3.73
N GLU A 367 -55.62 -7.41 3.22
CA GLU A 367 -56.95 -7.81 3.69
C GLU A 367 -56.92 -8.24 5.18
N SER A 368 -57.99 -7.91 5.92
CA SER A 368 -58.13 -8.15 7.37
C SER A 368 -58.05 -9.62 7.81
N LYS A 369 -58.06 -10.56 6.86
CA LYS A 369 -57.92 -12.01 7.12
C LYS A 369 -56.46 -12.47 7.24
N TYR A 370 -55.48 -11.65 6.85
CA TYR A 370 -54.06 -11.99 6.96
C TYR A 370 -53.52 -11.61 8.34
N LEU A 371 -52.77 -12.53 8.96
CA LEU A 371 -52.14 -12.37 10.28
C LEU A 371 -51.24 -11.11 10.40
N ILE A 372 -50.79 -10.55 9.27
CA ILE A 372 -50.00 -9.31 9.20
C ILE A 372 -50.82 -8.08 9.60
N HIS A 373 -52.10 -7.99 9.22
CA HIS A 373 -52.97 -6.87 9.59
C HIS A 373 -53.22 -6.86 11.11
N GLU A 374 -53.45 -8.04 11.72
CA GLU A 374 -53.70 -8.16 13.16
C GLU A 374 -52.42 -7.89 13.99
N LYS A 375 -51.24 -8.18 13.43
CA LYS A 375 -49.95 -7.89 14.06
C LYS A 375 -49.54 -6.42 14.01
N MET A 376 -49.88 -5.70 12.95
CA MET A 376 -49.50 -4.28 12.77
C MET A 376 -50.48 -3.29 13.45
N THR A 377 -51.70 -3.72 13.81
CA THR A 377 -52.72 -2.87 14.45
C THR A 377 -52.84 -3.06 15.96
N ARG A 378 -52.15 -4.05 16.55
CA ARG A 378 -52.10 -4.22 18.01
C ARG A 378 -50.94 -3.43 18.60
N PRO A 379 -51.20 -2.44 19.48
CA PRO A 379 -50.13 -1.68 20.12
C PRO A 379 -49.60 -2.50 21.31
N THR A 380 -48.43 -3.13 21.18
CA THR A 380 -47.64 -3.47 22.37
C THR A 380 -46.15 -3.71 22.11
N GLN A 381 -45.38 -2.74 22.60
CA GLN A 381 -44.08 -2.80 23.29
C GLN A 381 -43.04 -3.89 22.91
N LEU A 382 -41.92 -3.37 22.41
CA LEU A 382 -40.54 -3.88 22.45
C LEU A 382 -40.22 -5.15 21.64
N GLN A 383 -39.56 -4.95 20.50
CA GLN A 383 -38.62 -5.92 19.92
C GLN A 383 -37.39 -5.21 19.34
N ALA A 384 -36.22 -5.61 19.81
CA ALA A 384 -34.99 -5.58 19.03
C ALA A 384 -34.50 -7.02 18.90
N SER A 385 -34.57 -7.57 17.69
CA SER A 385 -33.82 -8.77 17.29
C SER A 385 -33.12 -8.43 15.98
N PHE A 386 -31.82 -8.14 16.09
CA PHE A 386 -30.93 -7.86 14.98
C PHE A 386 -30.68 -9.12 14.15
N SER A 387 -30.97 -9.05 12.85
CA SER A 387 -30.49 -10.00 11.85
C SER A 387 -29.98 -9.23 10.62
N GLY A 388 -28.68 -8.99 10.56
CA GLY A 388 -28.03 -8.37 9.42
C GLY A 388 -26.52 -8.66 9.44
N SER A 389 -26.04 -9.35 8.41
CA SER A 389 -24.65 -9.74 8.24
C SER A 389 -23.73 -8.52 8.11
N PHE A 390 -22.86 -8.30 9.09
CA PHE A 390 -21.80 -7.30 9.01
C PHE A 390 -20.69 -7.76 8.06
N THR A 391 -20.48 -7.03 6.97
CA THR A 391 -19.27 -7.11 6.15
C THR A 391 -18.10 -6.61 7.00
N ARG A 392 -17.17 -7.51 7.32
CA ARG A 392 -15.95 -7.26 8.09
C ARG A 392 -15.16 -6.10 7.45
N ILE A 393 -15.22 -4.92 8.07
CA ILE A 393 -14.41 -3.76 7.66
C ILE A 393 -12.94 -4.11 7.91
N LEU A 394 -12.17 -4.26 6.83
CA LEU A 394 -10.72 -4.34 6.87
C LEU A 394 -10.16 -2.94 7.17
N SER A 395 -9.68 -2.80 8.41
CA SER A 395 -8.67 -1.83 8.89
C SER A 395 -8.66 -0.46 8.22
N SER A 396 -9.62 0.39 8.60
CA SER A 396 -9.24 1.75 8.98
C SER A 396 -8.33 1.66 10.22
N GLY A 397 -7.32 2.52 10.33
CA GLY A 397 -6.50 2.60 11.54
C GLY A 397 -7.38 2.63 12.79
N ILE A 398 -6.95 1.94 13.86
CA ILE A 398 -7.71 1.83 15.12
C ILE A 398 -8.15 3.20 15.64
N ASP A 399 -7.37 4.25 15.38
CA ASP A 399 -7.69 5.65 15.71
C ASP A 399 -9.00 6.15 15.08
N LEU A 400 -9.32 5.71 13.86
CA LEU A 400 -10.59 6.03 13.20
C LEU A 400 -11.75 5.33 13.90
N VAL A 401 -11.56 4.12 14.41
CA VAL A 401 -12.58 3.35 15.12
C VAL A 401 -12.85 3.96 16.51
N ILE A 402 -11.80 4.43 17.20
CA ILE A 402 -11.90 5.18 18.46
C ILE A 402 -12.69 6.47 18.24
N TYR A 403 -12.36 7.23 17.18
CA TYR A 403 -13.07 8.45 16.84
C TYR A 403 -14.55 8.17 16.50
N MET A 404 -14.83 7.15 15.68
CA MET A 404 -16.20 6.79 15.31
C MET A 404 -17.05 6.31 16.50
N GLU A 405 -16.48 5.59 17.47
CA GLU A 405 -17.23 5.13 18.65
C GLU A 405 -17.66 6.29 19.55
N ARG A 406 -16.78 7.29 19.72
CA ARG A 406 -17.03 8.48 20.56
C ARG A 406 -18.22 9.30 20.07
N TYR A 407 -18.37 9.42 18.74
CA TYR A 407 -19.41 10.25 18.11
C TYR A 407 -20.59 9.44 17.55
N ALA A 408 -20.63 8.12 17.78
CA ALA A 408 -21.75 7.28 17.36
C ALA A 408 -22.99 7.55 18.22
N ILE A 409 -24.06 8.05 17.58
CA ILE A 409 -25.36 8.32 18.22
C ILE A 409 -26.21 7.04 18.32
N ASN A 410 -26.10 6.13 17.34
CA ASN A 410 -26.80 4.85 17.33
C ASN A 410 -26.14 3.85 18.30
N SER A 411 -26.93 3.28 19.22
CA SER A 411 -26.46 2.37 20.28
C SER A 411 -25.90 1.05 19.76
N GLU A 412 -26.49 0.47 18.70
CA GLU A 412 -26.05 -0.79 18.11
C GLU A 412 -24.75 -0.63 17.32
N MET A 413 -24.60 0.50 16.62
CA MET A 413 -23.35 0.87 15.95
C MET A 413 -22.25 1.13 16.98
N LYS A 414 -22.57 1.84 18.08
CA LYS A 414 -21.64 2.04 19.18
C LYS A 414 -21.20 0.71 19.78
N GLN A 415 -22.13 -0.22 20.01
CA GLN A 415 -21.83 -1.57 20.50
C GLN A 415 -20.97 -2.39 19.54
N TYR A 416 -21.20 -2.29 18.22
CA TYR A 416 -20.39 -2.95 17.21
C TYR A 416 -18.96 -2.38 17.13
N LEU A 417 -18.80 -1.06 17.13
CA LEU A 417 -17.50 -0.40 17.15
C LEU A 417 -16.74 -0.72 18.44
N ARG A 418 -17.45 -0.75 19.57
CA ARG A 418 -16.91 -1.18 20.86
C ARG A 418 -16.35 -2.58 20.80
N LYS A 419 -17.09 -3.54 20.22
CA LYS A 419 -16.61 -4.92 20.05
C LYS A 419 -15.33 -5.01 19.22
N ILE A 420 -15.20 -4.20 18.16
CA ILE A 420 -13.96 -4.16 17.36
C ILE A 420 -12.80 -3.58 18.16
N LEU A 421 -13.02 -2.50 18.92
CA LEU A 421 -12.02 -1.91 19.79
C LEU A 421 -11.59 -2.89 20.89
N ASP A 422 -12.54 -3.58 21.51
CA ASP A 422 -12.26 -4.58 22.54
C ASP A 422 -11.43 -5.75 21.98
N GLU A 423 -11.79 -6.26 20.79
CA GLU A 423 -11.12 -7.40 20.17
C GLU A 423 -9.71 -7.08 19.63
N ARG A 424 -9.49 -5.88 19.10
CA ARG A 424 -8.23 -5.54 18.41
C ARG A 424 -7.36 -4.54 19.14
N TYR A 425 -7.94 -3.51 19.76
CA TYR A 425 -7.17 -2.46 20.41
C TYR A 425 -6.92 -2.77 21.89
N VAL A 426 -7.99 -3.03 22.65
CA VAL A 426 -7.91 -3.26 24.10
C VAL A 426 -7.10 -4.52 24.40
N LYS A 427 -7.42 -5.66 23.78
CA LYS A 427 -6.67 -6.92 23.96
C LYS A 427 -5.19 -6.82 23.59
N GLU A 428 -4.85 -6.11 22.52
CA GLU A 428 -3.46 -5.94 22.11
C GLU A 428 -2.70 -5.05 23.10
N LYS A 429 -3.31 -3.92 23.51
CA LYS A 429 -2.77 -3.01 24.52
C LYS A 429 -2.61 -3.70 25.88
N GLU A 430 -3.59 -4.48 26.31
CA GLU A 430 -3.57 -5.32 27.51
C GLU A 430 -2.39 -6.30 27.47
N SER A 431 -2.31 -7.15 26.44
CA SER A 431 -1.22 -8.12 26.31
C SER A 431 0.16 -7.44 26.27
N ARG A 432 0.25 -6.25 25.67
CA ARG A 432 1.48 -5.46 25.61
C ARG A 432 1.86 -4.90 26.97
N ILE A 433 0.95 -4.27 27.72
CA ILE A 433 1.26 -3.73 29.04
C ILE A 433 1.59 -4.84 30.03
N GLU A 434 0.87 -5.96 30.03
CA GLU A 434 1.17 -7.11 30.88
C GLU A 434 2.62 -7.59 30.67
N LYS A 435 3.03 -7.76 29.41
CA LYS A 435 4.41 -8.15 29.07
C LYS A 435 5.43 -7.10 29.52
N GLN A 436 5.14 -5.81 29.33
CA GLN A 436 6.04 -4.73 29.74
C GLN A 436 6.20 -4.68 31.26
N ILE A 437 5.11 -4.86 32.01
CA ILE A 437 5.12 -4.94 33.47
C ILE A 437 5.92 -6.17 33.92
N ILE A 438 5.68 -7.36 33.34
CA ILE A 438 6.47 -8.55 33.65
C ILE A 438 7.97 -8.29 33.42
N CYS A 439 8.33 -7.59 32.35
CA CYS A 439 9.73 -7.25 32.05
C CYS A 439 10.37 -6.33 33.10
N LEU A 440 9.61 -5.45 33.77
CA LEU A 440 10.14 -4.63 34.87
C LEU A 440 10.68 -5.48 36.03
N PHE A 441 10.11 -6.67 36.24
CA PHE A 441 10.48 -7.58 37.32
C PHE A 441 11.45 -8.70 36.89
N ASN A 442 11.92 -8.70 35.64
CA ASN A 442 12.90 -9.67 35.15
C ASN A 442 14.35 -9.28 35.44
N GLY A 443 14.62 -8.01 35.75
CA GLY A 443 15.95 -7.56 36.19
C GLY A 443 16.20 -7.92 37.66
N GLU A 444 17.44 -8.28 38.01
CA GLU A 444 17.82 -8.62 39.40
C GLU A 444 17.66 -7.45 40.38
N GLU A 445 17.50 -6.22 39.87
CA GLU A 445 17.59 -4.99 40.65
C GLU A 445 16.25 -4.24 40.83
N TRP A 446 15.12 -4.83 40.44
CA TRP A 446 13.82 -4.14 40.47
C TRP A 446 13.44 -3.62 41.87
N HIS A 447 13.92 -4.29 42.92
CA HIS A 447 13.69 -3.95 44.33
C HIS A 447 14.77 -3.03 44.92
N ARG A 448 15.59 -2.36 44.10
CA ARG A 448 16.49 -1.29 44.58
C ARG A 448 15.71 -0.08 45.07
N ASN A 449 16.28 0.63 46.04
CA ASN A 449 15.71 1.88 46.54
C ASN A 449 15.98 3.04 45.58
N ASP A 450 14.92 3.77 45.22
CA ASP A 450 15.00 5.09 44.61
C ASP A 450 14.82 6.16 45.70
N TYR A 451 15.93 6.78 46.08
CA TYR A 451 15.98 7.79 47.14
C TYR A 451 15.35 9.13 46.74
N LEU A 452 15.08 9.36 45.44
CA LEU A 452 14.40 10.58 45.00
C LEU A 452 12.89 10.48 45.24
N SER A 453 12.30 9.32 44.94
CA SER A 453 10.87 9.08 45.12
C SER A 453 10.51 8.42 46.44
N TYR A 454 11.49 7.90 47.19
CA TYR A 454 11.28 7.03 48.36
C TYR A 454 10.44 5.79 48.02
N ARG A 455 10.70 5.19 46.85
CA ARG A 455 9.99 4.02 46.32
C ARG A 455 11.00 3.02 45.77
N LEU A 456 10.53 1.83 45.42
CA LEU A 456 11.36 0.88 44.68
C LEU A 456 11.60 1.40 43.25
N SER A 457 12.80 1.16 42.73
CA SER A 457 13.30 1.74 41.47
C SER A 457 12.44 1.46 40.24
N PHE A 458 11.66 0.38 40.25
CA PHE A 458 10.74 0.07 39.16
C PHE A 458 9.50 0.97 39.14
N TYR A 459 9.16 1.61 40.27
CA TYR A 459 7.89 2.31 40.47
C TYR A 459 7.68 3.45 39.48
N SER A 460 8.69 4.29 39.25
CA SER A 460 8.61 5.40 38.28
C SER A 460 8.24 4.90 36.89
N ARG A 461 8.94 3.86 36.41
CA ARG A 461 8.65 3.22 35.12
C ARG A 461 7.28 2.55 35.09
N TYR A 462 6.83 1.99 36.21
CA TYR A 462 5.49 1.42 36.34
C TYR A 462 4.41 2.51 36.16
N VAL A 463 4.56 3.65 36.84
CA VAL A 463 3.65 4.80 36.71
C VAL A 463 3.60 5.28 35.26
N ASP A 464 4.75 5.47 34.61
CA ASP A 464 4.82 5.88 33.20
C ASP A 464 4.08 4.89 32.28
N LEU A 465 4.23 3.58 32.50
CA LEU A 465 3.54 2.56 31.69
C LEU A 465 2.03 2.61 31.90
N VAL A 466 1.57 2.77 33.13
CA VAL A 466 0.13 2.83 33.45
C VAL A 466 -0.50 4.11 32.90
N GLU A 467 0.18 5.26 32.98
CA GLU A 467 -0.28 6.51 32.37
C GLU A 467 -0.38 6.38 30.85
N ASN A 468 0.65 5.81 30.20
CA ASN A 468 0.65 5.59 28.75
C ASN A 468 -0.43 4.59 28.29
N PHE A 469 -0.73 3.58 29.09
CA PHE A 469 -1.84 2.66 28.82
C PHE A 469 -3.19 3.33 29.02
N SER A 470 -3.27 4.24 29.99
CA SER A 470 -4.48 5.01 30.31
C SER A 470 -4.66 6.27 29.45
N SER A 471 -3.93 6.40 28.34
CA SER A 471 -4.01 7.57 27.46
C SER A 471 -5.41 7.79 26.85
N HIS A 472 -6.22 6.72 26.78
CA HIS A 472 -7.62 6.76 26.42
C HIS A 472 -8.47 6.05 27.51
N PRO A 473 -8.76 6.72 28.63
CA PRO A 473 -9.34 6.10 29.83
C PRO A 473 -10.66 5.37 29.59
N GLU A 474 -11.40 5.81 28.57
CA GLU A 474 -12.68 5.23 28.17
C GLU A 474 -12.52 3.80 27.66
N PHE A 475 -11.38 3.45 27.04
CA PHE A 475 -11.14 2.14 26.44
C PHE A 475 -10.04 1.33 27.14
N CYS A 476 -9.01 2.01 27.63
CA CYS A 476 -7.89 1.41 28.32
C CYS A 476 -7.69 2.16 29.63
N ASN A 477 -7.94 1.50 30.75
CA ASN A 477 -7.68 2.03 32.08
C ASN A 477 -7.23 0.89 32.99
N ILE A 478 -6.62 1.23 34.13
CA ILE A 478 -6.04 0.26 35.06
C ILE A 478 -7.03 -0.81 35.53
N SER A 479 -8.34 -0.51 35.59
CA SER A 479 -9.35 -1.46 36.04
C SER A 479 -9.44 -2.70 35.14
N ILE A 480 -9.12 -2.56 33.85
CA ILE A 480 -9.16 -3.65 32.87
C ILE A 480 -8.11 -4.72 33.20
N ILE A 481 -6.93 -4.30 33.67
CA ILE A 481 -5.83 -5.19 34.03
C ILE A 481 -5.69 -5.40 35.54
N SER A 482 -6.65 -4.91 36.33
CA SER A 482 -6.57 -4.90 37.79
C SER A 482 -6.43 -6.31 38.37
N GLU A 483 -7.13 -7.31 37.84
CA GLU A 483 -7.04 -8.69 38.29
C GLU A 483 -5.65 -9.29 37.98
N PHE A 484 -5.10 -9.03 36.79
CA PHE A 484 -3.73 -9.43 36.46
C PHE A 484 -2.74 -8.79 37.42
N LEU A 485 -2.85 -7.49 37.66
CA LEU A 485 -1.95 -6.75 38.54
C LEU A 485 -2.05 -7.24 39.99
N ASP A 486 -3.26 -7.40 40.52
CA ASP A 486 -3.51 -7.90 41.88
C ASP A 486 -2.85 -9.27 42.08
N ASN A 487 -3.00 -10.17 41.10
CA ASN A 487 -2.42 -11.51 41.14
C ASN A 487 -0.90 -11.55 40.93
N PHE A 488 -0.38 -10.78 39.99
CA PHE A 488 1.03 -10.82 39.61
C PHE A 488 1.90 -10.13 40.66
N LEU A 489 1.50 -8.93 41.07
CA LEU A 489 2.24 -8.13 42.03
C LEU A 489 2.18 -8.74 43.42
N GLU A 490 1.04 -9.33 43.82
CA GLU A 490 0.95 -10.05 45.10
C GLU A 490 2.02 -11.13 45.17
N LYS A 491 2.11 -12.00 44.15
CA LYS A 491 3.14 -13.06 44.12
C LYS A 491 4.56 -12.51 44.19
N LYS A 492 4.84 -11.42 43.47
CA LYS A 492 6.19 -10.81 43.43
C LYS A 492 6.57 -10.19 44.77
N PHE A 493 5.69 -9.39 45.35
CA PHE A 493 5.92 -8.75 46.64
C PHE A 493 5.90 -9.77 47.78
N ASP A 494 5.06 -10.80 47.74
CA ASP A 494 5.04 -11.84 48.76
C ASP A 494 6.34 -12.64 48.81
N VAL A 495 6.93 -12.99 47.64
CA VAL A 495 8.27 -13.59 47.59
C VAL A 495 9.33 -12.65 48.17
N HIS A 496 9.27 -11.36 47.82
CA HIS A 496 10.18 -10.34 48.34
C HIS A 496 10.09 -10.19 49.87
N PHE A 497 8.87 -10.07 50.40
CA PHE A 497 8.64 -9.95 51.84
C PHE A 497 8.99 -11.22 52.61
N ARG A 498 8.74 -12.42 52.07
CA ARG A 498 9.22 -13.67 52.68
C ARG A 498 10.74 -13.76 52.71
N GLY A 499 11.42 -13.22 51.71
CA GLY A 499 12.88 -13.11 51.70
C GLY A 499 13.42 -12.10 52.72
N MET A 500 12.64 -11.04 52.97
CA MET A 500 12.99 -9.95 53.90
C MET A 500 12.75 -10.34 55.37
N PHE A 501 11.54 -10.79 55.73
CA PHE A 501 11.15 -11.11 57.10
C PHE A 501 11.46 -12.58 57.45
N LYS A 502 12.67 -12.81 57.98
CA LYS A 502 13.17 -14.18 58.23
C LYS A 502 12.79 -14.73 59.61
N SER A 503 12.41 -13.87 60.57
CA SER A 503 12.13 -14.25 61.96
C SER A 503 11.00 -15.27 62.09
N ASP A 504 11.29 -16.38 62.78
CA ASP A 504 10.31 -17.43 63.04
C ASP A 504 9.26 -17.00 64.07
N ILE A 505 9.59 -16.05 64.95
CA ILE A 505 8.61 -15.41 65.86
C ILE A 505 7.51 -14.75 65.03
N ILE A 506 7.89 -13.94 64.03
CA ILE A 506 6.93 -13.23 63.18
C ILE A 506 6.08 -14.22 62.37
N LYS A 507 6.70 -15.25 61.78
CA LYS A 507 5.99 -16.26 60.98
C LYS A 507 4.95 -17.01 61.79
N ASP A 508 5.30 -17.49 62.98
CA ASP A 508 4.41 -18.31 63.80
C ASP A 508 3.21 -17.48 64.31
N CYS A 509 3.44 -16.22 64.70
CA CYS A 509 2.37 -15.34 65.18
C CYS A 509 1.32 -15.09 64.10
N LEU A 510 1.74 -14.85 62.86
CA LEU A 510 0.85 -14.63 61.71
C LEU A 510 0.16 -15.91 61.22
N SER A 511 0.67 -17.08 61.59
CA SER A 511 0.04 -18.38 61.30
C SER A 511 -1.11 -18.70 62.26
N SER A 512 -1.10 -18.07 63.44
CA SER A 512 -1.99 -18.39 64.57
C SER A 512 -3.20 -17.46 64.75
N GLY A 513 -3.19 -16.26 64.17
CA GLY A 513 -4.23 -15.23 64.36
C GLY A 513 -5.06 -15.00 63.11
N HIS A 514 -6.38 -14.82 63.28
CA HIS A 514 -7.29 -14.42 62.22
C HIS A 514 -7.53 -12.90 62.17
N THR A 515 -7.14 -12.18 63.23
CA THR A 515 -7.22 -10.70 63.33
C THR A 515 -5.90 -10.08 63.77
N ASP A 516 -5.73 -8.78 63.48
CA ASP A 516 -4.52 -8.00 63.84
C ASP A 516 -4.28 -7.99 65.36
N GLU A 517 -5.35 -7.91 66.15
CA GLU A 517 -5.30 -7.93 67.62
C GLU A 517 -4.82 -9.29 68.16
N GLU A 518 -5.30 -10.39 67.58
CA GLU A 518 -4.87 -11.75 67.93
C GLU A 518 -3.39 -11.96 67.57
N ALA A 519 -2.96 -11.48 66.40
CA ALA A 519 -1.57 -11.53 65.98
C ALA A 519 -0.67 -10.72 66.93
N ALA A 520 -1.10 -9.52 67.32
CA ALA A 520 -0.37 -8.67 68.26
C ALA A 520 -0.26 -9.31 69.66
N ALA A 521 -1.33 -9.92 70.16
CA ALA A 521 -1.33 -10.64 71.43
C ALA A 521 -0.43 -11.90 71.38
N SER A 522 -0.51 -12.67 70.30
CA SER A 522 0.36 -13.85 70.05
C SER A 522 1.83 -13.44 69.99
N PHE A 523 2.14 -12.33 69.33
CA PHE A 523 3.48 -11.76 69.26
C PHE A 523 4.00 -11.36 70.65
N LYS A 524 3.24 -10.56 71.41
CA LYS A 524 3.57 -10.18 72.80
C LYS A 524 3.86 -11.39 73.69
N ASN A 525 3.04 -12.44 73.61
CA ASN A 525 3.26 -13.67 74.36
C ASN A 525 4.52 -14.42 73.92
N SER A 526 4.80 -14.44 72.61
CA SER A 526 6.00 -15.09 72.06
C SER A 526 7.29 -14.43 72.53
N LEU A 527 7.29 -13.09 72.72
CA LEU A 527 8.42 -12.35 73.27
C LEU A 527 8.80 -12.84 74.69
N LEU A 528 7.84 -13.29 75.50
CA LEU A 528 8.11 -13.73 76.87
C LEU A 528 8.90 -15.05 76.94
N VAL A 529 8.72 -15.92 75.95
CA VAL A 529 9.13 -17.33 76.02
C VAL A 529 10.27 -17.66 75.07
N ARG A 530 10.31 -17.06 73.88
CA ARG A 530 11.31 -17.38 72.85
C ARG A 530 12.50 -16.44 72.93
N ASP A 531 13.67 -16.94 72.54
CA ASP A 531 14.85 -16.11 72.34
C ASP A 531 14.82 -15.52 70.92
N MET A 532 15.28 -14.27 70.81
CA MET A 532 15.34 -13.54 69.54
C MET A 532 16.64 -13.89 68.81
N ASP A 533 16.55 -14.50 67.63
CA ASP A 533 17.72 -14.84 66.81
C ASP A 533 18.26 -13.60 66.09
N ARG A 534 19.50 -13.23 66.41
CA ARG A 534 20.22 -12.11 65.81
C ARG A 534 20.31 -12.21 64.28
N ASN A 535 20.39 -13.42 63.71
CA ASN A 535 20.52 -13.60 62.26
C ASN A 535 19.21 -13.32 61.49
N SER A 536 18.09 -13.22 62.21
CA SER A 536 16.78 -12.88 61.66
C SER A 536 16.46 -11.39 61.70
N LEU A 537 17.41 -10.57 62.17
CA LEU A 537 17.30 -9.13 62.40
C LEU A 537 18.12 -8.33 61.37
N PHE A 538 17.76 -7.07 61.19
CA PHE A 538 18.27 -6.17 60.16
C PHE A 538 19.52 -5.43 60.61
N PHE A 539 19.47 -4.71 61.74
CA PHE A 539 20.52 -3.86 62.31
C PHE A 539 21.28 -2.90 61.36
N GLN A 540 20.84 -2.74 60.12
CA GLN A 540 21.44 -1.84 59.14
C GLN A 540 20.34 -1.00 58.53
N LYS A 541 20.56 0.32 58.50
CA LYS A 541 19.70 1.32 57.88
C LYS A 541 19.08 0.86 56.54
N GLN A 542 19.90 0.32 55.64
CA GLN A 542 19.48 -0.08 54.30
C GLN A 542 18.34 -1.12 54.29
N TYR A 543 18.29 -2.04 55.27
CA TYR A 543 17.19 -3.00 55.34
C TYR A 543 15.87 -2.34 55.77
N TYR A 544 15.92 -1.35 56.68
CA TYR A 544 14.74 -0.57 57.04
C TYR A 544 14.26 0.28 55.85
N GLU A 545 15.18 0.94 55.14
CA GLU A 545 14.86 1.67 53.91
C GLU A 545 14.20 0.75 52.87
N ASN A 546 14.76 -0.43 52.62
CA ASN A 546 14.17 -1.42 51.71
C ASN A 546 12.76 -1.82 52.14
N MET A 547 12.55 -2.07 53.44
CA MET A 547 11.24 -2.43 53.99
C MET A 547 10.21 -1.32 53.77
N PHE A 548 10.55 -0.09 54.16
CA PHE A 548 9.68 1.06 54.07
C PHE A 548 9.38 1.45 52.62
N PHE A 549 10.38 1.47 51.74
CA PHE A 549 10.19 1.77 50.32
C PHE A 549 9.32 0.71 49.65
N SER A 550 9.46 -0.57 50.05
CA SER A 550 8.62 -1.66 49.54
C SER A 550 7.15 -1.49 49.96
N LEU A 551 6.89 -1.17 51.23
CA LEU A 551 5.53 -0.94 51.76
C LEU A 551 4.84 0.23 51.06
N GLU A 552 5.55 1.34 50.92
CA GLU A 552 5.06 2.54 50.26
C GLU A 552 4.76 2.33 48.78
N THR A 553 5.67 1.63 48.09
CA THR A 553 5.46 1.26 46.69
C THR A 553 4.22 0.39 46.54
N LEU A 554 4.05 -0.59 47.42
CA LEU A 554 2.87 -1.46 47.41
C LEU A 554 1.57 -0.67 47.67
N ARG A 555 1.58 0.25 48.65
CA ARG A 555 0.45 1.12 48.98
C ARG A 555 0.02 1.96 47.78
N ASP A 556 0.98 2.64 47.16
CA ASP A 556 0.71 3.54 46.04
C ASP A 556 0.25 2.78 44.78
N ILE A 557 0.81 1.59 44.55
CA ILE A 557 0.36 0.71 43.46
C ILE A 557 -1.05 0.19 43.71
N ASN A 558 -1.40 -0.19 44.95
CA ASN A 558 -2.71 -0.75 45.24
C ASN A 558 -3.83 0.29 45.17
N LYS A 559 -3.56 1.55 45.55
CA LYS A 559 -4.56 2.64 45.57
C LYS A 559 -5.40 2.77 44.28
N PRO A 560 -4.81 2.79 43.06
CA PRO A 560 -5.57 2.81 41.81
C PRO A 560 -6.11 1.43 41.37
N ILE A 561 -5.54 0.32 41.85
CA ILE A 561 -5.97 -1.05 41.48
C ILE A 561 -7.21 -1.46 42.29
N GLY A 562 -7.26 -1.14 43.58
CA GLY A 562 -8.28 -1.62 44.52
C GLY A 562 -8.23 -3.14 44.70
N GLY A 563 -7.04 -3.73 44.60
CA GLY A 563 -6.82 -5.17 44.63
C GLY A 563 -6.98 -5.73 46.04
N LYS A 564 -7.85 -6.74 46.21
CA LYS A 564 -8.09 -7.35 47.54
C LYS A 564 -6.88 -8.14 48.02
N ARG A 565 -6.11 -8.75 47.10
CA ARG A 565 -4.95 -9.57 47.46
C ARG A 565 -3.77 -8.71 47.83
N LEU A 566 -3.53 -7.65 47.06
CA LEU A 566 -2.54 -6.62 47.38
C LEU A 566 -2.85 -5.91 48.70
N GLU A 567 -4.12 -5.60 48.97
CA GLU A 567 -4.52 -5.01 50.26
C GLU A 567 -4.22 -5.95 51.42
N SER A 568 -4.61 -7.23 51.29
CA SER A 568 -4.30 -8.24 52.30
C SER A 568 -2.80 -8.43 52.51
N LEU A 569 -2.01 -8.42 51.42
CA LEU A 569 -0.56 -8.50 51.48
C LEU A 569 0.04 -7.25 52.16
N TYR A 570 -0.48 -6.06 51.85
CA TYR A 570 -0.05 -4.80 52.46
C TYR A 570 -0.32 -4.80 53.97
N SER A 571 -1.53 -5.16 54.41
CA SER A 571 -1.86 -5.28 55.83
C SER A 571 -0.94 -6.29 56.53
N SER A 572 -0.73 -7.46 55.91
CA SER A 572 0.17 -8.48 56.45
C SER A 572 1.62 -7.99 56.57
N ALA A 573 2.12 -7.30 55.54
CA ALA A 573 3.46 -6.74 55.52
C ALA A 573 3.65 -5.61 56.53
N LEU A 574 2.61 -4.79 56.75
CA LEU A 574 2.61 -3.72 57.76
C LEU A 574 2.67 -4.29 59.19
N ILE A 575 2.00 -5.40 59.46
CA ILE A 575 2.10 -6.07 60.76
C ILE A 575 3.50 -6.68 60.93
N ARG A 576 4.03 -7.33 59.88
CA ARG A 576 5.40 -7.88 59.88
C ARG A 576 6.44 -6.80 60.15
N SER A 577 6.32 -5.63 59.54
CA SER A 577 7.25 -4.52 59.75
C SER A 577 7.18 -3.99 61.17
N LYS A 578 5.97 -3.82 61.74
CA LYS A 578 5.78 -3.44 63.16
C LYS A 578 6.46 -4.44 64.09
N PHE A 579 6.24 -5.73 63.87
CA PHE A 579 6.88 -6.78 64.67
C PHE A 579 8.40 -6.79 64.50
N GLN A 580 8.89 -6.60 63.27
CA GLN A 580 10.32 -6.56 63.00
C GLN A 580 10.98 -5.42 63.78
N VAL A 581 10.49 -4.18 63.67
CA VAL A 581 11.03 -3.02 64.40
C VAL A 581 11.07 -3.29 65.91
N VAL A 582 9.99 -3.85 66.46
CA VAL A 582 9.93 -4.22 67.87
C VAL A 582 10.99 -5.27 68.23
N LEU A 583 11.20 -6.30 67.42
CA LEU A 583 12.24 -7.32 67.68
C LEU A 583 13.65 -6.74 67.67
N GLU A 584 13.96 -5.78 66.78
CA GLU A 584 15.29 -5.16 66.72
C GLU A 584 15.62 -4.41 68.02
N ILE A 585 14.64 -3.63 68.52
CA ILE A 585 14.75 -2.86 69.76
C ILE A 585 14.76 -3.81 70.95
N LEU A 586 13.83 -4.76 70.99
CA LEU A 586 13.72 -5.73 72.08
C LEU A 586 14.92 -6.65 72.17
N TYR A 587 15.61 -6.97 71.08
CA TYR A 587 16.82 -7.79 71.13
C TYR A 587 17.88 -7.16 72.05
N PHE A 588 18.19 -5.88 71.86
CA PHE A 588 19.14 -5.18 72.72
C PHE A 588 18.56 -4.84 74.09
N PHE A 589 17.27 -4.51 74.17
CA PHE A 589 16.60 -4.27 75.44
C PHE A 589 16.57 -5.53 76.32
N ASP A 590 16.35 -6.70 75.75
CA ASP A 590 16.31 -7.97 76.47
C ASP A 590 17.71 -8.42 76.91
N LEU A 591 18.75 -8.17 76.11
CA LEU A 591 20.14 -8.34 76.57
C LEU A 591 20.45 -7.42 77.76
N PHE A 592 20.06 -6.15 77.67
CA PHE A 592 20.13 -5.20 78.79
C PHE A 592 19.35 -5.69 80.02
N TYR A 593 18.14 -6.21 79.81
CA TYR A 593 17.22 -6.69 80.84
C TYR A 593 17.74 -7.94 81.55
N ARG A 594 18.40 -8.86 80.83
CA ARG A 594 18.94 -10.13 81.35
C ARG A 594 20.35 -10.02 81.92
N GLU A 595 21.19 -9.13 81.40
CA GLU A 595 22.59 -9.05 81.85
C GLU A 595 22.77 -8.26 83.14
N GLY A 596 21.84 -7.37 83.51
CA GLY A 596 21.80 -6.76 84.85
C GLY A 596 22.81 -5.63 85.11
N ASN A 597 23.51 -5.14 84.07
CA ASN A 597 24.58 -4.14 84.19
C ASN A 597 24.06 -2.68 84.24
N TYR A 598 23.06 -2.40 85.06
CA TYR A 598 22.33 -1.11 85.05
C TYR A 598 23.12 0.09 85.58
N ALA A 599 24.15 -0.15 86.40
CA ALA A 599 24.98 0.89 87.01
C ALA A 599 26.19 1.32 86.14
N ASN A 600 26.38 0.68 84.98
CA ASN A 600 27.52 0.97 84.10
C ASN A 600 27.33 2.36 83.44
N LYS A 601 28.39 3.19 83.44
CA LYS A 601 28.35 4.53 82.82
C LYS A 601 28.40 4.50 81.29
N ASN A 602 28.84 3.39 80.68
CA ASN A 602 29.05 3.32 79.24
C ASN A 602 27.77 3.01 78.44
N ASP A 603 26.64 2.72 79.10
CA ASP A 603 25.29 2.58 78.51
C ASP A 603 25.23 1.86 77.15
N TYR A 604 26.05 0.82 76.98
CA TYR A 604 26.29 0.19 75.69
C TYR A 604 25.00 -0.26 74.99
N TYR A 605 24.10 -0.93 75.72
CA TYR A 605 22.84 -1.41 75.16
C TYR A 605 21.86 -0.29 74.85
N LEU A 606 21.78 0.75 75.69
CA LEU A 606 20.98 1.93 75.37
C LEU A 606 21.49 2.58 74.08
N HIS A 607 22.80 2.77 73.92
CA HIS A 607 23.36 3.29 72.67
C HIS A 607 23.04 2.42 71.44
N LYS A 608 23.00 1.08 71.60
CA LYS A 608 22.58 0.17 70.52
C LYS A 608 21.09 0.29 70.19
N ILE A 609 20.24 0.40 71.21
CA ILE A 609 18.80 0.66 71.04
C ILE A 609 18.61 1.99 70.30
N LEU A 610 19.30 3.05 70.75
CA LEU A 610 19.22 4.37 70.12
C LEU A 610 19.71 4.35 68.67
N GLY A 611 20.78 3.62 68.36
CA GLY A 611 21.23 3.47 66.97
C GLY A 611 20.18 2.80 66.06
N VAL A 612 19.49 1.77 66.56
CA VAL A 612 18.36 1.16 65.83
C VAL A 612 17.22 2.16 65.66
N VAL A 613 16.90 2.90 66.73
CA VAL A 613 15.84 3.91 66.73
C VAL A 613 16.15 5.03 65.75
N GLU A 614 17.39 5.52 65.68
CA GLU A 614 17.84 6.53 64.72
C GLU A 614 17.75 6.03 63.27
N ASP A 615 18.18 4.79 63.01
CA ASP A 615 18.10 4.17 61.68
C ASP A 615 16.63 3.99 61.24
N VAL A 616 15.75 3.56 62.15
CA VAL A 616 14.32 3.38 61.88
C VAL A 616 13.63 4.74 61.73
N TYR A 617 13.82 5.66 62.69
CA TYR A 617 13.21 6.98 62.68
C TYR A 617 13.63 7.76 61.44
N GLY A 618 14.93 7.80 61.14
CA GLY A 618 15.42 8.47 59.95
C GLY A 618 14.89 7.87 58.65
N SER A 619 14.51 6.60 58.62
CA SER A 619 13.90 5.98 57.43
C SER A 619 12.37 6.17 57.39
N ALA A 620 11.71 6.19 58.54
CA ALA A 620 10.26 6.29 58.69
C ALA A 620 9.75 7.74 58.63
N SER A 621 10.53 8.72 59.11
CA SER A 621 10.17 10.14 59.17
C SER A 621 9.93 10.75 57.78
N TYR A 622 10.59 10.21 56.75
CA TYR A 622 10.34 10.61 55.36
C TYR A 622 8.94 10.22 54.87
N LEU A 623 8.28 9.30 55.57
CA LEU A 623 7.00 8.70 55.18
C LEU A 623 5.85 9.12 56.11
N GLY A 624 6.13 9.75 57.25
CA GLY A 624 5.13 10.20 58.22
C GLY A 624 4.38 9.07 58.91
N ILE A 625 5.04 7.93 59.12
CA ILE A 625 4.46 6.71 59.71
C ILE A 625 5.10 6.32 61.06
N GLU A 626 6.06 7.11 61.54
CA GLU A 626 6.86 6.85 62.73
C GLU A 626 6.02 6.58 63.99
N CYS A 627 4.97 7.38 64.23
CA CYS A 627 4.14 7.28 65.44
C CYS A 627 3.52 5.89 65.59
N GLU A 628 3.08 5.25 64.51
CA GLU A 628 2.45 3.92 64.59
C GLU A 628 3.41 2.81 65.02
N TYR A 629 4.66 2.86 64.56
CA TYR A 629 5.66 1.85 64.89
C TYR A 629 6.15 2.02 66.32
N PHE A 630 6.43 3.27 66.71
CA PHE A 630 6.93 3.56 68.05
C PHE A 630 5.83 3.40 69.10
N GLY A 631 4.57 3.72 68.81
CA GLY A 631 3.45 3.44 69.73
C GLY A 631 3.31 1.95 70.05
N PHE A 632 3.34 1.08 69.03
CA PHE A 632 3.30 -0.37 69.25
C PHE A 632 4.55 -0.90 69.98
N MET A 633 5.70 -0.28 69.77
CA MET A 633 6.94 -0.57 70.50
C MET A 633 6.80 -0.25 71.99
N PHE A 634 6.25 0.92 72.35
CA PHE A 634 5.99 1.27 73.75
C PHE A 634 5.04 0.28 74.41
N GLU A 635 3.98 -0.12 73.71
CA GLU A 635 3.03 -1.12 74.19
C GLU A 635 3.72 -2.47 74.46
N CYS A 636 4.59 -2.93 73.56
CA CYS A 636 5.33 -4.17 73.72
C CYS A 636 6.37 -4.10 74.85
N LEU A 637 7.07 -2.98 75.02
CA LEU A 637 8.02 -2.79 76.13
C LEU A 637 7.31 -2.75 77.48
N ASN A 638 6.19 -2.02 77.59
CA ASN A 638 5.35 -2.01 78.79
C ASN A 638 4.91 -3.42 79.16
N PHE A 639 4.36 -4.16 78.18
CA PHE A 639 3.95 -5.54 78.36
C PHE A 639 5.12 -6.45 78.77
N TYR A 640 6.27 -6.35 78.11
CA TYR A 640 7.44 -7.19 78.36
C TYR A 640 7.97 -6.99 79.79
N ILE A 641 8.12 -5.74 80.24
CA ILE A 641 8.64 -5.42 81.57
C ILE A 641 7.70 -5.94 82.67
N GLN A 642 6.38 -5.76 82.49
CA GLN A 642 5.38 -6.18 83.47
C GLN A 642 5.22 -7.70 83.56
N ASN A 643 5.46 -8.42 82.46
CA ASN A 643 5.15 -9.85 82.36
C ASN A 643 6.39 -10.75 82.36
N ASN A 644 7.59 -10.23 82.09
CA ASN A 644 8.83 -11.03 82.03
C ASN A 644 9.76 -10.85 83.24
N VAL A 645 9.20 -10.56 84.41
CA VAL A 645 9.91 -10.34 85.68
C VAL A 645 10.91 -11.44 86.02
N ALA A 646 10.62 -12.69 85.65
CA ALA A 646 11.51 -13.82 85.90
C ALA A 646 12.89 -13.63 85.23
N ARG A 647 12.93 -13.04 84.02
CA ARG A 647 14.17 -12.77 83.27
C ARG A 647 14.91 -11.51 83.72
N LEU A 648 14.25 -10.59 84.44
CA LEU A 648 14.88 -9.35 84.90
C LEU A 648 16.02 -9.63 85.87
N ASN A 649 17.26 -9.31 85.53
CA ASN A 649 18.40 -9.61 86.40
C ASN A 649 18.65 -8.51 87.45
N VAL A 650 17.76 -8.45 88.44
CA VAL A 650 17.89 -7.63 89.65
C VAL A 650 17.92 -8.52 90.90
N ARG A 651 18.77 -8.18 91.85
CA ARG A 651 18.97 -8.89 93.13
C ARG A 651 18.68 -8.02 94.34
N SER A 652 18.56 -6.71 94.16
CA SER A 652 18.31 -5.75 95.23
C SER A 652 17.41 -4.60 94.76
N THR A 653 16.80 -3.91 95.72
CA THR A 653 15.99 -2.72 95.45
C THR A 653 16.83 -1.60 94.82
N GLU A 654 18.11 -1.49 95.18
CA GLU A 654 19.06 -0.53 94.60
C GLU A 654 19.33 -0.81 93.11
N GLU A 655 19.51 -2.07 92.73
CA GLU A 655 19.66 -2.46 91.31
C GLU A 655 18.37 -2.17 90.53
N LEU A 656 17.19 -2.42 91.12
CA LEU A 656 15.91 -2.11 90.51
C LEU A 656 15.70 -0.60 90.34
N LYS A 657 16.14 0.23 91.30
CA LYS A 657 16.17 1.69 91.16
C LYS A 657 17.08 2.13 90.01
N CYS A 658 18.27 1.53 89.88
CA CYS A 658 19.16 1.83 88.76
C CYS A 658 18.51 1.46 87.41
N PHE A 659 17.85 0.30 87.33
CA PHE A 659 17.08 -0.09 86.15
C PHE A 659 15.95 0.91 85.84
N LEU A 660 15.19 1.32 86.86
CA LEU A 660 14.12 2.31 86.71
C LEU A 660 14.62 3.63 86.12
N GLU A 661 15.75 4.16 86.60
CA GLU A 661 16.35 5.39 86.04
C GLU A 661 16.73 5.22 84.56
N LYS A 662 17.23 4.03 84.16
CA LYS A 662 17.52 3.75 82.75
C LYS A 662 16.26 3.61 81.90
N VAL A 663 15.18 3.05 82.45
CA VAL A 663 13.87 2.98 81.78
C VAL A 663 13.28 4.36 81.62
N LYS A 664 13.37 5.23 82.64
CA LYS A 664 12.93 6.63 82.56
C LYS A 664 13.73 7.42 81.51
N LEU A 665 15.06 7.22 81.48
CA LEU A 665 15.90 7.83 80.45
C LEU A 665 15.53 7.34 79.04
N LEU A 666 15.28 6.03 78.88
CA LEU A 666 14.83 5.48 77.61
C LEU A 666 13.47 6.06 77.20
N ASP A 667 12.53 6.19 78.15
CA ASP A 667 11.23 6.81 77.93
C ASP A 667 11.34 8.28 77.51
N GLU A 668 12.20 9.06 78.17
CA GLU A 668 12.46 10.45 77.83
C GLU A 668 13.05 10.58 76.42
N ILE A 669 14.04 9.76 76.07
CA ILE A 669 14.69 9.82 74.76
C ILE A 669 13.72 9.38 73.64
N LEU A 670 12.95 8.31 73.86
CA LEU A 670 11.97 7.82 72.89
C LEU A 670 10.72 8.72 72.83
N GLY A 671 10.38 9.41 73.91
CA GLY A 671 9.25 10.35 73.98
C GLY A 671 9.44 11.58 73.08
N PHE A 672 10.67 11.90 72.68
CA PHE A 672 10.92 12.91 71.63
C PHE A 672 10.43 12.48 70.25
N ILE A 673 10.23 11.18 70.02
CA ILE A 673 9.82 10.62 68.73
C ILE A 673 8.30 10.48 68.64
N ASN A 674 7.64 10.20 69.76
CA ASN A 674 6.18 10.08 69.86
C ASN A 674 5.70 10.64 71.20
N GLU A 675 5.11 11.84 71.19
CA GLU A 675 4.71 12.55 72.41
C GLU A 675 3.49 11.91 73.12
N GLU A 676 2.71 11.09 72.42
CA GLU A 676 1.46 10.51 72.95
C GLU A 676 1.69 9.21 73.74
N ASP A 677 2.63 8.37 73.29
CA ASP A 677 2.93 7.05 73.88
C ASP A 677 4.15 7.08 74.81
N SER A 678 4.15 6.25 75.86
CA SER A 678 5.24 6.24 76.85
C SER A 678 5.32 4.93 77.64
N LEU A 679 6.44 4.73 78.35
CA LEU A 679 6.70 3.64 79.29
C LEU A 679 6.10 3.88 80.68
N LYS A 680 5.12 4.79 80.81
CA LYS A 680 4.48 5.14 82.10
C LYS A 680 3.93 3.93 82.85
N GLU A 681 3.39 2.94 82.14
CA GLU A 681 2.84 1.74 82.79
C GLU A 681 3.94 0.84 83.37
N ALA A 682 5.06 0.69 82.68
CA ALA A 682 6.24 -0.02 83.19
C ALA A 682 6.89 0.73 84.35
N VAL A 683 7.05 2.05 84.22
CA VAL A 683 7.59 2.92 85.27
C VAL A 683 6.76 2.78 86.55
N ARG A 684 5.43 2.94 86.46
CA ARG A 684 4.52 2.78 87.60
C ARG A 684 4.61 1.38 88.20
N PHE A 685 4.65 0.34 87.36
CA PHE A 685 4.78 -1.05 87.84
C PHE A 685 6.06 -1.28 88.66
N ILE A 686 7.19 -0.70 88.23
CA ILE A 686 8.47 -0.79 88.96
C ILE A 686 8.43 0.05 90.24
N GLU A 687 7.86 1.26 90.20
CA GLU A 687 7.72 2.14 91.37
C GLU A 687 6.83 1.50 92.45
N ASP A 688 5.72 0.87 92.06
CA ASP A 688 4.85 0.10 92.95
C ASP A 688 5.63 -1.07 93.58
N ALA A 689 6.48 -1.76 92.82
CA ALA A 689 7.31 -2.85 93.33
C ALA A 689 8.38 -2.37 94.33
N ILE A 690 8.99 -1.21 94.10
CA ILE A 690 9.95 -0.57 95.02
C ILE A 690 9.26 -0.11 96.30
N SER A 691 8.04 0.41 96.19
CA SER A 691 7.26 0.96 97.31
C SER A 691 6.53 -0.11 98.12
N GLY A 692 6.42 -1.34 97.60
CA GLY A 692 5.74 -2.46 98.26
C GLY A 692 4.25 -2.59 97.95
N ASP A 693 3.72 -1.79 97.02
CA ASP A 693 2.28 -1.60 96.75
C ASP A 693 1.79 -2.40 95.52
N PHE A 694 2.21 -3.65 95.38
CA PHE A 694 1.92 -4.46 94.20
C PHE A 694 0.55 -5.16 94.23
N ARG A 695 -0.31 -4.84 93.26
CA ARG A 695 -1.66 -5.43 93.11
C ARG A 695 -1.71 -6.72 92.27
N GLY A 696 -0.66 -7.02 91.50
CA GLY A 696 -0.63 -8.12 90.52
C GLY A 696 0.28 -9.31 90.87
N ARG A 697 0.06 -10.46 90.19
CA ARG A 697 0.87 -11.69 90.37
C ARG A 697 2.35 -11.48 90.06
N ASN A 698 2.66 -10.78 88.97
CA ASN A 698 4.05 -10.52 88.55
C ASN A 698 4.76 -9.54 89.48
N GLY A 699 4.04 -8.56 90.06
CA GLY A 699 4.59 -7.67 91.09
C GLY A 699 4.99 -8.44 92.36
N LYS A 700 4.22 -9.46 92.76
CA LYS A 700 4.61 -10.38 93.85
C LYS A 700 5.86 -11.19 93.50
N VAL A 701 5.98 -11.66 92.26
CA VAL A 701 7.19 -12.38 91.80
C VAL A 701 8.42 -11.47 91.86
N LEU A 702 8.29 -10.20 91.44
CA LEU A 702 9.39 -9.23 91.51
C LEU A 702 9.78 -8.95 92.96
N SER A 703 8.80 -8.70 93.83
CA SER A 703 9.04 -8.45 95.26
C SER A 703 9.73 -9.63 95.96
N ASN A 704 9.30 -10.87 95.68
CA ASN A 704 9.95 -12.06 96.21
C ASN A 704 11.43 -12.14 95.76
N LYS A 705 11.68 -11.88 94.47
CA LYS A 705 13.03 -11.86 93.89
C LYS A 705 13.95 -10.85 94.58
N LEU A 706 13.44 -9.66 94.92
CA LEU A 706 14.17 -8.63 95.66
C LEU A 706 14.38 -8.98 97.14
N ALA A 707 13.46 -9.73 97.74
CA ALA A 707 13.55 -10.23 99.11
C ALA A 707 14.45 -11.49 99.25
N GLY A 708 15.03 -11.97 98.14
CA GLY A 708 15.87 -13.18 98.11
C GLY A 708 15.11 -14.48 98.37
N LYS A 709 13.80 -14.52 98.06
CA LYS A 709 12.90 -15.68 98.18
C LYS A 709 12.47 -16.16 96.80
#